data_AF-A0AA96WIN9-F1
#
_entry.id   AF-A0AA96WIN9-F1
#
_cell.length_a   1.000
_cell.length_b   1.000
_cell.length_c   1.000
_cell.angle_alpha   90.00
_cell.angle_beta   90.00
_cell.angle_gamma   90.00
#
_symmetry.space_group_name_H-M   'P 1'
#
loop_
_entity.id
_entity.type
_entity.pdbx_description
1 polymer ?
#
loop_
_entity_poly.entity_id
_entity_poly.type
_entity_poly.pdbx_seq_one_letter_code
_entity_poly.pdbx_strand_id
1 'polypeptide(L)'
;MSQFNSRLLSLWVVRLVSIAPALLMGGLFNDSPAAALPTATQPQHLGQAQTQPAPILGVVRSADNQAQWADITARLDASGLTYRVIDWNAVQRSTDFGDITVLFLPNVQTITSEQLLGVQAWLNRGGRLIVSGAAGSQSSAGVQNALRSLLGAYWASDLSQPQTLQPLQIASQRWVRGADTGSTVLGGVIVPTSLASQPVVVWDRTEQPNLSAGASSGAAVVVTQKSTFLGWRWGDQSSSLAEFDTSWLRAAVSRFEGIFPVVAATPAPMSGSAITTVPAPQSNRTSNPAPSGPVAVTSPRTAPPPPRATTSRETSDNPAGTASRNTRQPNRQVDVTRLLNRAPQTAPTSTDPAEQVAPVELEVHRSGARITLYEATTMRQELENLIGRYESALILASSRSNTQSNTQLNQAQSGAKVGDVVQVATNSAELLGNGILAQARQGYTAFSEALNQRDYAAARQQWLATRQLLWQNFPLDRPLSQPEVRAIWLDRGTIVQAGSRQGLAQIFDRLAAAGINTVFFETVNAGYPIYPSRVAPEQNPLTRHWDPLAAAVELADARGMELHAWVWTFAAGNQVHNAILNQPASYPGPILAARPNWANYDNRGSLIPPGQTKPFLDPANPEVRAYLLSLFEEIVTRYDVDGLQLDYIRYPFQDPRAGGHTYGYGMAARQQFQRLTGSDPVNLSPSHPQWQQWTAFRTEQVNSFVADVSRLVHGLKPELILSTAVFALPERRRVNEIQQNWEVWAQRGDVDMIVLMSYARDTNGLQRLANPWLLENADLGTTLILPGIRLLNLSNETVVDQIQALRDSPSGGFALFAAENLNSGLQTIFRQIQGESAATSEPIPYRDPFATAASRYSVLLQQWNWLLENGQLQVRESQIEPWRSKTAALEQALQTLATDPSSANLQQARTLLRSFQTQFKTWMNLPVLSEAYRINTWQNQLETLETLLGYGERVVLNRPRLTRQQAVRQRTEQTAEMP
;
A
#
# COMPACT_ATOMS: atom_id res chain seq x y z
N MET A 1 62.62 -3.29 8.43
CA MET A 1 63.78 -2.83 7.65
C MET A 1 63.48 -1.42 7.13
N SER A 2 64.38 -0.48 7.46
CA SER A 2 64.73 0.77 6.74
C SER A 2 63.63 1.57 6.02
N GLN A 3 63.14 2.70 6.56
CA GLN A 3 63.77 4.05 6.63
C GLN A 3 63.84 4.81 5.29
N PHE A 4 63.20 5.98 5.25
CA PHE A 4 63.70 7.32 4.80
C PHE A 4 62.52 8.31 5.01
N ASN A 5 62.51 9.25 5.98
CA ASN A 5 63.22 10.56 6.07
C ASN A 5 63.07 11.48 4.84
N SER A 6 62.91 12.82 4.91
CA SER A 6 62.26 13.78 5.85
C SER A 6 62.59 15.24 5.41
N ARG A 7 61.75 16.25 5.76
CA ARG A 7 62.08 17.73 5.77
C ARG A 7 62.30 18.41 4.38
N LEU A 8 62.25 19.74 4.12
CA LEU A 8 62.10 21.02 4.86
C LEU A 8 61.64 22.20 3.92
N LEU A 9 61.54 23.45 4.43
CA LEU A 9 61.11 24.76 3.81
C LEU A 9 61.89 25.21 2.51
N SER A 10 61.65 26.33 1.76
CA SER A 10 61.19 27.71 2.13
C SER A 10 60.83 28.72 0.96
N LEU A 11 59.83 29.60 1.18
CA LEU A 11 59.83 31.12 1.04
C LEU A 11 59.84 31.95 -0.31
N TRP A 12 58.86 32.91 -0.41
CA TRP A 12 58.81 34.27 -1.07
C TRP A 12 58.63 34.39 -2.62
N VAL A 13 58.03 35.43 -3.26
CA VAL A 13 58.05 36.93 -3.06
C VAL A 13 56.72 37.69 -3.45
N VAL A 14 56.26 38.56 -2.53
CA VAL A 14 55.67 39.94 -2.54
C VAL A 14 55.38 40.74 -3.85
N ARG A 15 54.19 41.40 -3.94
CA ARG A 15 54.03 42.88 -4.08
C ARG A 15 52.62 43.43 -3.79
N LEU A 16 52.58 44.64 -3.18
CA LEU A 16 51.39 45.46 -2.84
C LEU A 16 51.01 46.45 -3.96
N VAL A 17 49.81 47.03 -3.91
CA VAL A 17 49.53 48.49 -3.66
C VAL A 17 48.04 48.67 -3.29
N SER A 18 47.74 49.55 -2.33
CA SER A 18 46.40 49.97 -1.89
C SER A 18 46.02 51.35 -2.45
N ILE A 19 44.74 51.77 -2.36
CA ILE A 19 44.28 53.16 -2.07
C ILE A 19 42.73 53.23 -1.97
N ALA A 20 42.24 54.11 -1.09
CA ALA A 20 40.87 54.64 -0.95
C ALA A 20 41.02 56.17 -0.60
N PRO A 21 40.00 57.01 -0.28
CA PRO A 21 38.55 56.79 -0.17
C PRO A 21 37.62 57.98 -0.64
N ALA A 22 36.29 57.83 -0.42
CA ALA A 22 35.30 58.83 0.09
C ALA A 22 34.64 59.98 -0.75
N LEU A 23 33.37 60.27 -0.35
CA LEU A 23 32.63 61.56 -0.20
C LEU A 23 31.53 62.07 -1.20
N LEU A 24 30.38 62.45 -0.58
CA LEU A 24 29.45 63.60 -0.81
C LEU A 24 28.15 63.55 -1.67
N MET A 25 27.01 63.52 -0.95
CA MET A 25 25.83 64.45 -0.92
C MET A 25 24.94 64.83 -2.13
N GLY A 26 23.61 64.90 -1.85
CA GLY A 26 22.57 65.74 -2.50
C GLY A 26 21.55 64.98 -3.36
N GLY A 27 20.24 65.27 -3.38
CA GLY A 27 19.41 66.14 -2.53
C GLY A 27 18.03 66.55 -3.12
N LEU A 28 16.93 66.06 -2.50
CA LEU A 28 15.59 66.68 -2.34
C LEU A 28 14.55 66.85 -3.49
N PHE A 29 13.28 66.94 -3.04
CA PHE A 29 11.98 67.24 -3.71
C PHE A 29 11.44 66.16 -4.68
N ASN A 30 10.29 65.48 -4.46
CA ASN A 30 8.96 65.76 -3.89
C ASN A 30 7.98 66.45 -4.87
N ASP A 31 6.98 65.71 -5.36
CA ASP A 31 5.55 66.08 -5.34
C ASP A 31 4.66 65.00 -6.02
N SER A 32 3.41 64.89 -5.57
CA SER A 32 2.31 64.15 -6.21
C SER A 32 1.20 65.13 -6.55
N PRO A 33 0.35 64.87 -7.57
CA PRO A 33 -0.95 64.32 -7.21
C PRO A 33 -1.51 63.29 -8.23
N ALA A 34 -2.54 62.55 -7.79
CA ALA A 34 -3.25 61.57 -8.62
C ALA A 34 -4.49 62.16 -9.31
N ALA A 35 -4.79 61.72 -10.54
CA ALA A 35 -6.11 61.26 -11.01
C ALA A 35 -6.18 61.14 -12.55
N ALA A 36 -6.38 59.92 -13.08
CA ALA A 36 -7.25 59.58 -14.22
C ALA A 36 -6.98 58.14 -14.71
N LEU A 37 -8.03 57.44 -15.15
CA LEU A 37 -7.99 56.05 -15.62
C LEU A 37 -7.30 55.90 -17.00
N PRO A 38 -6.69 54.73 -17.26
CA PRO A 38 -6.64 54.19 -18.62
C PRO A 38 -7.26 52.79 -18.74
N THR A 39 -8.04 52.60 -19.79
CA THR A 39 -8.53 51.29 -20.26
C THR A 39 -7.42 50.43 -20.86
N ALA A 40 -7.43 49.15 -20.51
CA ALA A 40 -6.91 47.98 -21.22
C ALA A 40 -5.87 48.16 -22.34
N THR A 41 -4.63 47.68 -22.11
CA THR A 41 -4.01 46.61 -22.93
C THR A 41 -2.77 46.03 -22.22
N GLN A 42 -2.43 44.77 -22.49
CA GLN A 42 -1.35 44.04 -21.81
C GLN A 42 0.06 44.55 -22.21
N PRO A 43 1.01 44.65 -21.26
CA PRO A 43 2.43 44.63 -21.56
C PRO A 43 3.08 43.27 -21.25
N GLN A 44 4.06 42.92 -22.08
CA GLN A 44 4.96 41.78 -21.88
C GLN A 44 5.91 42.04 -20.70
N HIS A 45 6.32 40.99 -19.98
CA HIS A 45 7.57 41.03 -19.22
C HIS A 45 8.37 39.74 -19.41
N LEU A 46 9.55 39.88 -20.00
CA LEU A 46 10.59 38.87 -20.05
C LEU A 46 11.21 38.70 -18.65
N GLY A 47 11.06 37.52 -18.06
CA GLY A 47 11.82 37.07 -16.89
C GLY A 47 12.75 35.92 -17.30
N GLN A 48 14.05 36.06 -17.07
CA GLN A 48 15.02 35.01 -17.38
C GLN A 48 14.81 33.80 -16.48
N ALA A 49 14.41 32.67 -17.05
CA ALA A 49 14.31 31.41 -16.33
C ALA A 49 15.70 30.80 -16.13
N GLN A 50 16.06 30.49 -14.88
CA GLN A 50 17.15 29.55 -14.60
C GLN A 50 16.67 28.15 -15.00
N THR A 51 17.18 27.65 -16.12
CA THR A 51 16.87 26.30 -16.62
C THR A 51 17.42 25.25 -15.68
N GLN A 52 16.57 24.37 -15.17
CA GLN A 52 17.04 23.11 -14.59
C GLN A 52 17.78 22.28 -15.67
N PRO A 53 18.83 21.52 -15.32
CA PRO A 53 19.51 20.66 -16.28
C PRO A 53 18.51 19.62 -16.83
N ALA A 54 18.58 19.41 -18.15
CA ALA A 54 17.72 18.42 -18.81
C ALA A 54 18.00 17.02 -18.25
N PRO A 55 16.97 16.19 -18.00
CA PRO A 55 17.15 14.85 -17.46
C PRO A 55 17.88 13.95 -18.47
N ILE A 56 18.83 13.14 -17.99
CA ILE A 56 19.79 12.41 -18.82
C ILE A 56 19.46 10.91 -18.83
N LEU A 57 19.37 10.32 -20.03
CA LEU A 57 19.28 8.88 -20.22
C LEU A 57 20.66 8.23 -20.00
N GLY A 58 20.82 7.39 -18.99
CA GLY A 58 22.02 6.55 -18.85
C GLY A 58 21.92 5.33 -19.76
N VAL A 59 22.94 5.04 -20.57
CA VAL A 59 22.96 3.84 -21.44
C VAL A 59 24.16 2.98 -21.12
N VAL A 60 23.90 1.72 -20.79
CA VAL A 60 24.92 0.76 -20.33
C VAL A 60 25.68 0.13 -21.50
N ARG A 61 27.00 0.28 -21.49
CA ARG A 61 27.95 -0.45 -22.33
C ARG A 61 28.53 -1.62 -21.54
N SER A 62 28.30 -2.85 -22.00
CA SER A 62 28.81 -4.07 -21.37
C SER A 62 29.58 -4.93 -22.37
N ALA A 63 30.23 -6.01 -21.89
CA ALA A 63 30.83 -7.00 -22.77
C ALA A 63 29.80 -7.68 -23.70
N ASP A 64 28.54 -7.84 -23.25
CA ASP A 64 27.48 -8.50 -24.02
C ASP A 64 27.06 -7.70 -25.26
N ASN A 65 27.11 -6.37 -25.19
CA ASN A 65 26.66 -5.46 -26.26
C ASN A 65 27.81 -4.75 -27.01
N GLN A 66 29.06 -5.02 -26.64
CA GLN A 66 30.26 -4.42 -27.24
C GLN A 66 30.35 -4.61 -28.76
N ALA A 67 29.95 -5.77 -29.28
CA ALA A 67 29.97 -6.07 -30.72
C ALA A 67 28.93 -5.27 -31.52
N GLN A 68 27.82 -4.87 -30.86
CA GLN A 68 26.71 -4.11 -31.43
C GLN A 68 26.82 -2.61 -31.11
N TRP A 69 27.87 -2.19 -30.40
CA TRP A 69 27.94 -0.86 -29.79
C TRP A 69 27.92 0.29 -30.80
N ALA A 70 28.46 0.08 -32.02
CA ALA A 70 28.41 1.06 -33.10
C ALA A 70 26.96 1.31 -33.57
N ASP A 71 26.19 0.24 -33.78
CA ASP A 71 24.79 0.31 -34.17
C ASP A 71 23.89 0.86 -33.06
N ILE A 72 24.14 0.46 -31.81
CA ILE A 72 23.50 1.02 -30.61
C ILE A 72 23.72 2.54 -30.58
N THR A 73 24.97 3.00 -30.75
CA THR A 73 25.32 4.44 -30.74
C THR A 73 24.61 5.17 -31.88
N ALA A 74 24.66 4.68 -33.11
CA ALA A 74 24.00 5.30 -34.25
C ALA A 74 22.47 5.44 -34.08
N ARG A 75 21.80 4.46 -33.45
CA ARG A 75 20.36 4.54 -33.13
C ARG A 75 20.04 5.47 -31.97
N LEU A 76 20.95 5.63 -31.01
CA LEU A 76 20.82 6.62 -29.93
C LEU A 76 20.95 8.03 -30.48
N ASP A 77 21.95 8.29 -31.33
CA ASP A 77 22.12 9.58 -32.01
C ASP A 77 20.89 9.93 -32.86
N ALA A 78 20.39 8.97 -33.64
CA ALA A 78 19.17 9.11 -34.44
C ALA A 78 17.88 9.34 -33.59
N SER A 79 17.92 9.05 -32.28
CA SER A 79 16.75 9.24 -31.39
C SER A 79 16.56 10.68 -30.93
N GLY A 80 17.60 11.52 -31.00
CA GLY A 80 17.57 12.88 -30.47
C GLY A 80 17.48 12.98 -28.95
N LEU A 81 17.60 11.86 -28.22
CA LEU A 81 17.60 11.84 -26.75
C LEU A 81 18.99 12.21 -26.22
N THR A 82 19.06 13.09 -25.22
CA THR A 82 20.31 13.36 -24.50
C THR A 82 20.65 12.17 -23.59
N TYR A 83 21.81 11.56 -23.83
CA TYR A 83 22.24 10.36 -23.10
C TYR A 83 23.70 10.41 -22.63
N ARG A 84 24.02 9.61 -21.60
CA ARG A 84 25.38 9.38 -21.10
C ARG A 84 25.68 7.88 -21.12
N VAL A 85 26.81 7.52 -21.72
CA VAL A 85 27.31 6.13 -21.69
C VAL A 85 27.84 5.79 -20.29
N ILE A 86 27.50 4.61 -19.80
CA ILE A 86 28.01 4.05 -18.55
C ILE A 86 28.81 2.79 -18.87
N ASP A 87 30.08 2.74 -18.45
CA ASP A 87 30.83 1.48 -18.46
C ASP A 87 30.29 0.56 -17.36
N TRP A 88 29.71 -0.57 -17.78
CA TRP A 88 29.08 -1.51 -16.85
C TRP A 88 30.07 -2.10 -15.84
N ASN A 89 31.34 -2.26 -16.22
CA ASN A 89 32.36 -2.83 -15.34
C ASN A 89 32.76 -1.89 -14.20
N ALA A 90 32.52 -0.59 -14.37
CA ALA A 90 32.77 0.44 -13.35
C ALA A 90 31.63 0.56 -12.32
N VAL A 91 30.44 0.00 -12.60
CA VAL A 91 29.27 0.08 -11.72
C VAL A 91 29.37 -0.97 -10.61
N GLN A 92 29.51 -0.52 -9.36
CA GLN A 92 29.52 -1.38 -8.17
C GLN A 92 28.56 -0.90 -7.08
N ARG A 93 28.11 0.36 -7.12
CA ARG A 93 27.26 1.02 -6.13
C ARG A 93 26.24 1.95 -6.77
N SER A 94 25.18 2.29 -6.04
CA SER A 94 24.11 3.17 -6.53
C SER A 94 24.51 4.64 -6.73
N THR A 95 25.66 5.06 -6.20
CA THR A 95 26.26 6.37 -6.45
C THR A 95 26.81 6.54 -7.86
N ASP A 96 27.13 5.42 -8.53
CA ASP A 96 27.90 5.41 -9.76
C ASP A 96 27.03 5.84 -10.98
N PHE A 97 25.72 5.96 -10.79
CA PHE A 97 24.77 6.51 -11.76
C PHE A 97 24.69 8.04 -11.77
N GLY A 98 25.12 8.72 -10.69
CA GLY A 98 25.06 10.19 -10.57
C GLY A 98 23.64 10.75 -10.72
N ASP A 99 23.50 11.71 -11.63
CA ASP A 99 22.27 12.42 -12.04
C ASP A 99 21.40 11.67 -13.08
N ILE A 100 21.73 10.41 -13.42
CA ILE A 100 20.89 9.60 -14.33
C ILE A 100 19.56 9.26 -13.66
N THR A 101 18.46 9.58 -14.37
CA THR A 101 17.08 9.39 -13.91
C THR A 101 16.36 8.24 -14.63
N VAL A 102 16.70 7.96 -15.89
CA VAL A 102 16.31 6.74 -16.61
C VAL A 102 17.56 6.00 -17.06
N LEU A 103 17.61 4.68 -16.82
CA LEU A 103 18.74 3.80 -17.15
C LEU A 103 18.30 2.77 -18.18
N PHE A 104 19.03 2.65 -19.28
CA PHE A 104 18.78 1.70 -20.36
C PHE A 104 19.90 0.65 -20.44
N LEU A 105 19.53 -0.63 -20.39
CA LEU A 105 20.41 -1.78 -20.56
C LEU A 105 20.10 -2.46 -21.91
N PRO A 106 20.70 -2.00 -23.03
CA PRO A 106 20.55 -2.66 -24.31
C PRO A 106 21.27 -4.02 -24.29
N ASN A 107 20.51 -5.10 -24.37
CA ASN A 107 20.98 -6.48 -24.58
C ASN A 107 21.97 -7.02 -23.52
N VAL A 108 21.95 -6.49 -22.29
CA VAL A 108 22.89 -6.88 -21.21
C VAL A 108 22.45 -8.22 -20.60
N GLN A 109 23.10 -9.30 -21.02
CA GLN A 109 22.81 -10.68 -20.58
C GLN A 109 23.51 -11.04 -19.26
N THR A 110 24.63 -10.38 -18.96
CA THR A 110 25.48 -10.66 -17.81
C THR A 110 25.44 -9.49 -16.82
N ILE A 111 24.88 -9.74 -15.64
CA ILE A 111 24.73 -8.79 -14.54
C ILE A 111 25.29 -9.45 -13.27
N THR A 112 26.17 -8.75 -12.56
CA THR A 112 26.74 -9.22 -11.29
C THR A 112 25.82 -8.89 -10.12
N SER A 113 26.09 -9.46 -8.94
CA SER A 113 25.29 -9.17 -7.73
C SER A 113 25.45 -7.71 -7.30
N GLU A 114 26.64 -7.15 -7.46
CA GLU A 114 27.03 -5.79 -7.11
C GLU A 114 26.32 -4.77 -8.02
N GLN A 115 26.34 -5.02 -9.34
CA GLN A 115 25.61 -4.22 -10.33
C GLN A 115 24.11 -4.24 -10.07
N LEU A 116 23.53 -5.42 -9.80
CA LEU A 116 22.12 -5.58 -9.45
C LEU A 116 21.75 -4.77 -8.20
N LEU A 117 22.54 -4.87 -7.12
CA LEU A 117 22.31 -4.12 -5.88
C LEU A 117 22.43 -2.61 -6.12
N GLY A 118 23.39 -2.17 -6.95
CA GLY A 118 23.52 -0.78 -7.39
C GLY A 118 22.25 -0.28 -8.09
N VAL A 119 21.75 -1.01 -9.09
CA VAL A 119 20.51 -0.67 -9.81
C VAL A 119 19.29 -0.69 -8.88
N GLN A 120 19.18 -1.67 -7.99
CA GLN A 120 18.05 -1.78 -7.05
C GLN A 120 18.02 -0.61 -6.05
N ALA A 121 19.15 -0.26 -5.46
CA ALA A 121 19.25 0.89 -4.56
C ALA A 121 19.02 2.24 -5.30
N TRP A 122 19.37 2.33 -6.58
CA TRP A 122 19.04 3.48 -7.43
C TRP A 122 17.55 3.56 -7.80
N LEU A 123 16.90 2.43 -8.11
CA LEU A 123 15.44 2.33 -8.33
C LEU A 123 14.62 2.65 -7.08
N ASN A 124 15.18 2.41 -5.89
CA ASN A 124 14.57 2.80 -4.62
C ASN A 124 14.66 4.32 -4.36
N ARG A 125 15.59 5.04 -5.00
CA ARG A 125 15.70 6.51 -4.98
C ARG A 125 14.92 7.20 -6.09
N GLY A 126 14.06 6.48 -6.81
CA GLY A 126 13.20 7.03 -7.84
C GLY A 126 13.73 6.96 -9.27
N GLY A 127 14.79 6.19 -9.55
CA GLY A 127 15.19 5.85 -10.91
C GLY A 127 14.14 5.07 -11.71
N ARG A 128 14.34 4.92 -13.03
CA ARG A 128 13.47 4.15 -13.95
C ARG A 128 14.27 3.31 -14.94
N LEU A 129 13.94 2.04 -15.09
CA LEU A 129 14.73 1.07 -15.85
C LEU A 129 14.09 0.73 -17.21
N ILE A 130 14.87 0.72 -18.27
CA ILE A 130 14.51 0.15 -19.57
C ILE A 130 15.50 -0.98 -19.87
N VAL A 131 15.01 -2.13 -20.33
CA VAL A 131 15.85 -3.28 -20.72
C VAL A 131 15.39 -3.84 -22.07
N SER A 132 16.32 -4.43 -22.83
CA SER A 132 16.03 -5.14 -24.07
C SER A 132 16.77 -6.48 -24.16
N GLY A 133 16.32 -7.35 -25.06
CA GLY A 133 16.92 -8.64 -25.32
C GLY A 133 16.80 -9.61 -24.14
N ALA A 134 17.65 -10.64 -24.13
CA ALA A 134 17.67 -11.65 -23.08
C ALA A 134 18.32 -11.13 -21.76
N ALA A 135 17.83 -10.01 -21.25
CA ALA A 135 18.42 -9.27 -20.13
C ALA A 135 18.61 -10.16 -18.89
N GLY A 136 19.85 -10.22 -18.39
CA GLY A 136 20.24 -11.05 -17.25
C GLY A 136 20.26 -12.57 -17.47
N SER A 137 19.97 -13.09 -18.66
CA SER A 137 19.81 -14.55 -18.91
C SER A 137 21.07 -15.39 -18.66
N GLN A 138 22.26 -14.79 -18.75
CA GLN A 138 23.55 -15.42 -18.48
C GLN A 138 24.08 -15.13 -17.07
N SER A 139 23.34 -14.36 -16.27
CA SER A 139 23.71 -14.02 -14.89
C SER A 139 23.57 -15.23 -13.95
N SER A 140 24.16 -15.15 -12.76
CA SER A 140 24.00 -16.22 -11.76
C SER A 140 22.52 -16.44 -11.40
N ALA A 141 22.11 -17.68 -11.06
CA ALA A 141 20.70 -18.01 -10.78
C ALA A 141 20.06 -17.13 -9.68
N GLY A 142 20.85 -16.65 -8.71
CA GLY A 142 20.38 -15.68 -7.72
C GLY A 142 20.05 -14.32 -8.34
N VAL A 143 20.94 -13.80 -9.19
CA VAL A 143 20.72 -12.55 -9.93
C VAL A 143 19.55 -12.69 -10.90
N GLN A 144 19.41 -13.82 -11.62
CA GLN A 144 18.25 -14.08 -12.49
C GLN A 144 16.91 -14.00 -11.72
N ASN A 145 16.85 -14.63 -10.53
CA ASN A 145 15.64 -14.61 -9.70
C ASN A 145 15.32 -13.22 -9.14
N ALA A 146 16.34 -12.43 -8.79
CA ALA A 146 16.14 -11.06 -8.34
C ALA A 146 15.76 -10.12 -9.50
N LEU A 147 16.37 -10.27 -10.68
CA LEU A 147 16.00 -9.55 -11.90
C LEU A 147 14.56 -9.86 -12.33
N ARG A 148 14.10 -11.11 -12.21
CA ARG A 148 12.69 -11.48 -12.42
C ARG A 148 11.74 -10.62 -11.58
N SER A 149 12.10 -10.34 -10.32
CA SER A 149 11.33 -9.45 -9.44
C SER A 149 11.47 -7.99 -9.86
N LEU A 150 12.70 -7.52 -10.07
CA LEU A 150 13.04 -6.12 -10.35
C LEU A 150 12.51 -5.60 -11.70
N LEU A 151 12.60 -6.44 -12.73
CA LEU A 151 12.15 -6.14 -14.09
C LEU A 151 10.64 -6.38 -14.27
N GLY A 152 10.04 -7.21 -13.42
CA GLY A 152 8.68 -7.72 -13.58
C GLY A 152 8.52 -8.75 -14.70
N ALA A 153 9.58 -9.13 -15.41
CA ALA A 153 9.53 -10.16 -16.45
C ALA A 153 10.89 -10.85 -16.61
N TYR A 154 10.92 -11.95 -17.35
CA TYR A 154 12.15 -12.55 -17.88
C TYR A 154 11.96 -13.02 -19.32
N TRP A 155 13.07 -13.11 -20.05
CA TRP A 155 13.13 -13.72 -21.37
C TRP A 155 13.00 -15.24 -21.24
N ALA A 156 11.97 -15.83 -21.86
CA ALA A 156 11.71 -17.26 -21.76
C ALA A 156 12.24 -18.05 -22.98
N SER A 157 12.11 -17.50 -24.19
CA SER A 157 12.55 -18.16 -25.43
C SER A 157 12.63 -17.18 -26.60
N ASP A 158 13.62 -17.33 -27.47
CA ASP A 158 13.69 -16.62 -28.76
C ASP A 158 12.53 -17.06 -29.69
N LEU A 159 12.09 -16.17 -30.57
CA LEU A 159 11.19 -16.50 -31.69
C LEU A 159 11.99 -17.14 -32.82
N SER A 160 11.37 -18.07 -33.55
CA SER A 160 11.99 -18.73 -34.69
C SER A 160 11.92 -17.93 -36.01
N GLN A 161 11.12 -16.87 -36.06
CA GLN A 161 10.92 -15.97 -37.22
C GLN A 161 10.61 -14.55 -36.74
N PRO A 162 10.89 -13.50 -37.55
CA PRO A 162 10.43 -12.14 -37.29
C PRO A 162 8.89 -12.06 -37.27
N GLN A 163 8.32 -11.26 -36.37
CA GLN A 163 6.86 -11.06 -36.23
C GLN A 163 6.54 -9.58 -36.04
N THR A 164 5.30 -9.16 -36.34
CA THR A 164 4.80 -7.81 -36.02
C THR A 164 4.31 -7.73 -34.56
N LEU A 165 3.99 -6.52 -34.11
CA LEU A 165 3.58 -6.23 -32.74
C LEU A 165 2.08 -5.87 -32.68
N GLN A 166 1.36 -6.44 -31.71
CA GLN A 166 -0.04 -6.14 -31.46
C GLN A 166 -0.21 -5.43 -30.11
N PRO A 167 -0.52 -4.12 -30.09
CA PRO A 167 -0.86 -3.40 -28.86
C PRO A 167 -2.14 -3.91 -28.19
N LEU A 168 -2.10 -4.06 -26.87
CA LEU A 168 -3.30 -4.36 -26.08
C LEU A 168 -4.08 -3.06 -25.84
N GLN A 169 -5.37 -3.06 -26.21
CA GLN A 169 -6.25 -1.90 -26.11
C GLN A 169 -6.62 -1.59 -24.65
N ILE A 170 -5.75 -0.86 -23.95
CA ILE A 170 -5.92 -0.43 -22.56
C ILE A 170 -5.83 1.11 -22.50
N ALA A 171 -6.84 1.76 -21.91
CA ALA A 171 -7.00 3.21 -21.95
C ALA A 171 -5.82 4.02 -21.34
N SER A 172 -5.03 3.42 -20.45
CA SER A 172 -3.85 4.00 -19.79
C SER A 172 -2.56 3.94 -20.61
N GLN A 173 -2.49 3.14 -21.70
CA GLN A 173 -1.25 2.86 -22.42
C GLN A 173 -1.04 3.81 -23.64
N ARG A 174 -1.36 5.10 -23.48
CA ARG A 174 -1.33 6.09 -24.58
C ARG A 174 0.07 6.27 -25.21
N TRP A 175 1.13 6.10 -24.43
CA TRP A 175 2.53 6.22 -24.86
C TRP A 175 2.92 5.23 -25.98
N VAL A 176 2.25 4.07 -26.05
CA VAL A 176 2.49 3.06 -27.10
C VAL A 176 2.10 3.56 -28.49
N ARG A 177 1.20 4.56 -28.59
CA ARG A 177 0.72 5.11 -29.89
C ARG A 177 1.81 5.82 -30.70
N GLY A 178 2.94 6.17 -30.09
CA GLY A 178 4.10 6.78 -30.76
C GLY A 178 5.18 5.77 -31.20
N ALA A 179 4.99 4.47 -30.92
CA ALA A 179 5.92 3.42 -31.30
C ALA A 179 5.46 2.68 -32.56
N ASP A 180 6.41 2.23 -33.38
CA ASP A 180 6.14 1.40 -34.55
C ASP A 180 5.72 -0.01 -34.12
N THR A 181 4.54 -0.43 -34.53
CA THR A 181 4.04 -1.80 -34.33
C THR A 181 3.81 -2.56 -35.64
N GLY A 182 4.03 -1.91 -36.78
CA GLY A 182 3.79 -2.45 -38.11
C GLY A 182 5.02 -3.14 -38.72
N SER A 183 6.24 -2.76 -38.32
CA SER A 183 7.46 -3.46 -38.75
C SER A 183 7.55 -4.88 -38.16
N THR A 184 8.08 -5.80 -38.94
CA THR A 184 8.48 -7.13 -38.46
C THR A 184 9.81 -7.04 -37.71
N VAL A 185 9.89 -7.67 -36.54
CA VAL A 185 11.08 -7.70 -35.68
C VAL A 185 11.32 -9.12 -35.17
N LEU A 186 12.58 -9.55 -35.16
CA LEU A 186 12.98 -10.83 -34.57
C LEU A 186 13.25 -10.62 -33.07
N GLY A 187 12.41 -11.20 -32.22
CA GLY A 187 12.50 -11.06 -30.77
C GLY A 187 12.37 -12.38 -30.01
N GLY A 188 11.82 -12.31 -28.81
CA GLY A 188 11.56 -13.43 -27.93
C GLY A 188 10.34 -13.21 -27.06
N VAL A 189 9.81 -14.30 -26.52
CA VAL A 189 8.69 -14.26 -25.57
C VAL A 189 9.23 -13.89 -24.19
N ILE A 190 8.76 -12.75 -23.66
CA ILE A 190 8.99 -12.37 -22.27
C ILE A 190 7.78 -12.80 -21.41
N VAL A 191 8.06 -13.33 -20.22
CA VAL A 191 7.05 -13.86 -19.29
C VAL A 191 6.94 -12.93 -18.08
N PRO A 192 5.76 -12.32 -17.84
CA PRO A 192 5.49 -11.55 -16.62
C PRO A 192 5.63 -12.40 -15.36
N THR A 193 6.28 -11.85 -14.32
CA THR A 193 6.62 -12.58 -13.08
C THR A 193 5.74 -12.22 -11.88
N SER A 194 4.97 -11.12 -11.96
CA SER A 194 4.20 -10.57 -10.85
C SER A 194 2.85 -10.00 -11.29
N LEU A 195 2.00 -9.66 -10.33
CA LEU A 195 0.72 -8.98 -10.60
C LEU A 195 0.90 -7.50 -10.98
N ALA A 196 2.04 -6.89 -10.64
CA ALA A 196 2.42 -5.53 -11.07
C ALA A 196 3.02 -5.51 -12.49
N SER A 197 3.24 -6.68 -13.09
CA SER A 197 3.83 -6.86 -14.42
C SER A 197 2.73 -6.88 -15.48
N GLN A 198 2.56 -5.78 -16.20
CA GLN A 198 1.53 -5.64 -17.23
C GLN A 198 2.14 -5.87 -18.62
N PRO A 199 1.75 -6.93 -19.36
CA PRO A 199 1.99 -6.95 -20.80
C PRO A 199 1.18 -5.82 -21.44
N VAL A 200 1.80 -5.08 -22.35
CA VAL A 200 1.17 -3.96 -23.08
C VAL A 200 1.18 -4.17 -24.59
N VAL A 201 2.09 -5.01 -25.07
CA VAL A 201 2.16 -5.48 -26.46
C VAL A 201 2.45 -6.98 -26.47
N VAL A 202 1.79 -7.69 -27.36
CA VAL A 202 2.03 -9.12 -27.64
C VAL A 202 2.54 -9.31 -29.06
N TRP A 203 3.16 -10.46 -29.31
CA TRP A 203 3.55 -10.87 -30.65
C TRP A 203 2.31 -11.18 -31.49
N ASP A 204 2.17 -10.55 -32.65
CA ASP A 204 1.14 -10.94 -33.61
C ASP A 204 1.52 -12.29 -34.25
N ARG A 205 0.54 -13.17 -34.45
CA ARG A 205 0.74 -14.58 -34.82
C ARG A 205 -0.20 -15.07 -35.94
N THR A 206 -0.74 -14.15 -36.73
CA THR A 206 -1.75 -14.43 -37.76
C THR A 206 -1.31 -15.35 -38.92
N GLU A 207 -0.04 -15.79 -38.98
CA GLU A 207 0.51 -16.60 -40.07
C GLU A 207 0.93 -18.05 -39.70
N GLN A 208 0.43 -18.63 -38.62
CA GLN A 208 0.58 -20.08 -38.36
C GLN A 208 -0.76 -20.84 -38.41
N PRO A 209 -1.07 -21.57 -39.51
CA PRO A 209 -2.39 -22.18 -39.73
C PRO A 209 -2.80 -23.34 -38.81
N ASN A 210 -1.89 -23.87 -37.98
CA ASN A 210 -2.03 -25.19 -37.34
C ASN A 210 -1.99 -25.15 -35.79
N LEU A 211 -2.46 -24.07 -35.16
CA LEU A 211 -2.68 -24.02 -33.70
C LEU A 211 -4.10 -23.56 -33.38
N SER A 212 -4.70 -24.18 -32.36
CA SER A 212 -6.07 -23.92 -31.94
C SER A 212 -6.27 -22.50 -31.39
N ALA A 213 -7.40 -21.89 -31.76
CA ALA A 213 -7.81 -20.59 -31.24
C ALA A 213 -7.99 -20.66 -29.71
N GLY A 214 -7.01 -20.12 -28.98
CA GLY A 214 -6.92 -20.24 -27.51
C GLY A 214 -5.49 -20.20 -26.96
N ALA A 215 -4.46 -20.44 -27.77
CA ALA A 215 -3.07 -20.22 -27.36
C ALA A 215 -2.77 -18.72 -27.24
N SER A 216 -2.41 -18.25 -26.04
CA SER A 216 -2.07 -16.83 -25.81
C SER A 216 -0.83 -16.40 -26.58
N SER A 217 -0.93 -15.34 -27.39
CA SER A 217 0.23 -14.65 -27.94
C SER A 217 1.19 -14.25 -26.83
N GLY A 218 2.47 -14.63 -26.98
CA GLY A 218 3.50 -14.30 -26.00
C GLY A 218 3.67 -12.79 -25.88
N ALA A 219 3.99 -12.29 -24.69
CA ALA A 219 4.24 -10.86 -24.51
C ALA A 219 5.54 -10.45 -25.22
N ALA A 220 5.49 -9.26 -25.83
CA ALA A 220 6.59 -8.61 -26.53
C ALA A 220 7.06 -7.35 -25.79
N VAL A 221 6.17 -6.67 -25.06
CA VAL A 221 6.53 -5.59 -24.13
C VAL A 221 5.79 -5.79 -22.81
N VAL A 222 6.54 -5.79 -21.70
CA VAL A 222 6.01 -5.87 -20.32
C VAL A 222 6.53 -4.69 -19.52
N VAL A 223 5.66 -4.08 -18.71
CA VAL A 223 6.00 -2.92 -17.89
C VAL A 223 5.61 -3.13 -16.43
N THR A 224 6.33 -2.46 -15.53
CA THR A 224 5.91 -2.21 -14.14
C THR A 224 5.86 -0.70 -13.90
N GLN A 225 5.55 -0.24 -12.69
CA GLN A 225 5.68 1.19 -12.35
C GLN A 225 7.10 1.73 -12.60
N LYS A 226 8.14 0.90 -12.39
CA LYS A 226 9.55 1.32 -12.44
C LYS A 226 10.35 0.79 -13.65
N SER A 227 9.83 -0.21 -14.39
CA SER A 227 10.54 -0.88 -15.49
C SER A 227 9.74 -0.90 -16.81
N THR A 228 10.46 -0.97 -17.93
CA THR A 228 9.96 -1.34 -19.27
C THR A 228 10.89 -2.39 -19.89
N PHE A 229 10.35 -3.55 -20.24
CA PHE A 229 11.08 -4.67 -20.86
C PHE A 229 10.65 -4.81 -22.31
N LEU A 230 11.59 -4.60 -23.25
CA LEU A 230 11.42 -4.77 -24.68
C LEU A 230 11.89 -6.17 -25.13
N GLY A 231 11.00 -6.93 -25.78
CA GLY A 231 11.17 -8.33 -26.15
C GLY A 231 12.03 -8.61 -27.39
N TRP A 232 12.92 -7.71 -27.80
CA TRP A 232 13.82 -7.89 -28.96
C TRP A 232 15.22 -7.36 -28.66
N ARG A 233 16.21 -7.67 -29.52
CA ARG A 233 17.58 -7.18 -29.35
C ARG A 233 17.66 -5.76 -29.94
N TRP A 234 17.82 -4.76 -29.08
CA TRP A 234 17.87 -3.35 -29.48
C TRP A 234 19.29 -3.00 -29.96
N GLY A 235 19.41 -2.24 -31.06
CA GLY A 235 20.69 -1.95 -31.69
C GLY A 235 21.25 -3.07 -32.55
N ASP A 236 20.47 -4.10 -32.85
CA ASP A 236 20.90 -5.24 -33.67
C ASP A 236 20.23 -5.16 -35.06
N GLN A 237 21.02 -4.92 -36.11
CA GLN A 237 20.52 -4.82 -37.49
C GLN A 237 19.88 -6.13 -38.00
N SER A 238 20.20 -7.28 -37.41
CA SER A 238 19.58 -8.56 -37.74
C SER A 238 18.27 -8.81 -36.97
N SER A 239 18.01 -8.03 -35.92
CA SER A 239 16.82 -8.13 -35.07
C SER A 239 15.74 -7.13 -35.49
N SER A 240 16.09 -5.85 -35.63
CA SER A 240 15.14 -4.75 -35.83
C SER A 240 15.67 -3.62 -36.73
N LEU A 241 14.76 -2.89 -37.37
CA LEU A 241 15.07 -1.65 -38.09
C LEU A 241 15.43 -0.50 -37.13
N ALA A 242 16.29 0.42 -37.59
CA ALA A 242 16.71 1.56 -36.78
C ALA A 242 15.55 2.47 -36.36
N GLU A 243 14.64 2.80 -37.28
CA GLU A 243 13.47 3.65 -37.00
C GLU A 243 12.52 3.01 -35.98
N PHE A 244 12.29 1.69 -36.09
CA PHE A 244 11.50 0.91 -35.16
C PHE A 244 12.06 1.02 -33.73
N ASP A 245 13.36 0.72 -33.55
CA ASP A 245 14.05 0.80 -32.26
C ASP A 245 14.04 2.22 -31.66
N THR A 246 14.25 3.23 -32.52
CA THR A 246 14.25 4.64 -32.15
C THR A 246 12.85 5.15 -31.78
N SER A 247 11.78 4.62 -32.39
CA SER A 247 10.40 4.90 -31.97
C SER A 247 10.10 4.29 -30.60
N TRP A 248 10.51 3.04 -30.37
CA TRP A 248 10.27 2.31 -29.13
C TRP A 248 11.05 2.86 -27.94
N LEU A 249 12.30 3.28 -28.12
CA LEU A 249 13.07 3.91 -27.05
C LEU A 249 12.44 5.23 -26.62
N ARG A 250 12.03 6.08 -27.57
CA ARG A 250 11.31 7.35 -27.27
C ARG A 250 9.98 7.08 -26.56
N ALA A 251 9.21 6.10 -27.00
CA ALA A 251 7.96 5.70 -26.34
C ALA A 251 8.22 5.20 -24.91
N ALA A 252 9.20 4.32 -24.71
CA ALA A 252 9.57 3.78 -23.40
C ALA A 252 10.09 4.86 -22.42
N VAL A 253 10.76 5.91 -22.91
CA VAL A 253 11.17 7.07 -22.12
C VAL A 253 9.97 7.98 -21.81
N SER A 254 9.12 8.30 -22.79
CA SER A 254 7.91 9.14 -22.62
C SER A 254 6.92 8.56 -21.61
N ARG A 255 6.93 7.23 -21.41
CA ARG A 255 6.15 6.56 -20.36
C ARG A 255 6.43 7.11 -18.95
N PHE A 256 7.58 7.73 -18.73
CA PHE A 256 7.99 8.33 -17.45
C PHE A 256 7.78 9.86 -17.42
N GLU A 257 6.87 10.40 -18.24
CA GLU A 257 6.47 11.81 -18.26
C GLU A 257 6.00 12.30 -16.88
N GLY A 258 6.30 13.58 -16.59
CA GLY A 258 6.33 14.14 -15.25
C GLY A 258 7.74 14.21 -14.65
N ILE A 259 8.68 13.41 -15.16
CA ILE A 259 10.13 13.46 -14.82
C ILE A 259 10.99 13.77 -16.07
N PHE A 260 10.52 13.43 -17.27
CA PHE A 260 11.10 13.81 -18.57
C PHE A 260 10.05 14.52 -19.44
N PRO A 261 10.34 15.72 -19.99
CA PRO A 261 9.57 16.28 -21.11
C PRO A 261 10.20 15.84 -22.44
N VAL A 262 9.42 15.17 -23.30
CA VAL A 262 9.83 14.94 -24.69
C VAL A 262 9.49 16.18 -25.51
N VAL A 263 10.50 16.86 -26.05
CA VAL A 263 10.27 17.98 -26.98
C VAL A 263 9.76 17.40 -28.30
N ALA A 264 8.53 17.75 -28.67
CA ALA A 264 7.97 17.40 -29.97
C ALA A 264 8.80 18.04 -31.09
N ALA A 265 9.28 17.22 -32.03
CA ALA A 265 9.98 17.73 -33.21
C ALA A 265 9.00 18.52 -34.09
N THR A 266 9.23 19.83 -34.21
CA THR A 266 8.45 20.69 -35.11
C THR A 266 8.68 20.23 -36.56
N PRO A 267 7.63 19.90 -37.35
CA PRO A 267 7.81 19.61 -38.75
C PRO A 267 8.28 20.88 -39.48
N ALA A 268 9.38 20.78 -40.23
CA ALA A 268 9.88 21.90 -41.02
C ALA A 268 8.87 22.27 -42.13
N PRO A 269 8.68 23.57 -42.45
CA PRO A 269 7.69 23.99 -43.43
C PRO A 269 8.08 23.55 -44.84
N MET A 270 7.11 23.02 -45.59
CA MET A 270 7.29 22.82 -47.03
C MET A 270 7.46 24.18 -47.73
N SER A 271 8.55 24.33 -48.47
CA SER A 271 8.79 25.42 -49.41
C SER A 271 9.44 24.82 -50.65
N GLY A 272 8.88 25.12 -51.82
CA GLY A 272 9.08 24.30 -53.02
C GLY A 272 10.23 24.69 -53.94
N SER A 273 10.42 23.82 -54.94
CA SER A 273 11.05 24.09 -56.25
C SER A 273 12.57 24.26 -56.34
N ALA A 274 13.24 23.19 -56.80
CA ALA A 274 14.15 23.27 -57.95
C ALA A 274 14.12 21.95 -58.75
N ILE A 275 14.04 22.03 -60.08
CA ILE A 275 13.93 20.88 -61.01
C ILE A 275 15.17 20.83 -61.92
N THR A 276 15.83 19.67 -62.01
CA THR A 276 16.68 19.24 -63.15
C THR A 276 16.93 17.71 -63.02
N THR A 277 16.21 16.77 -63.67
CA THR A 277 16.44 16.17 -65.04
C THR A 277 17.90 15.71 -65.28
N VAL A 278 18.27 14.53 -65.84
CA VAL A 278 17.63 13.47 -66.69
C VAL A 278 18.68 12.33 -66.93
N PRO A 279 18.46 11.13 -67.57
CA PRO A 279 17.30 10.23 -67.76
C PRO A 279 17.60 8.73 -67.37
N ALA A 280 16.71 7.80 -67.76
CA ALA A 280 16.81 6.33 -67.58
C ALA A 280 17.66 5.60 -68.67
N PRO A 281 17.79 4.23 -68.76
CA PRO A 281 16.64 3.40 -69.17
C PRO A 281 16.62 1.86 -68.83
N GLN A 282 15.51 1.23 -69.27
CA GLN A 282 15.30 -0.18 -69.66
C GLN A 282 14.88 -1.27 -68.66
N SER A 283 14.25 -2.28 -69.27
CA SER A 283 13.27 -3.24 -68.77
C SER A 283 13.69 -4.68 -69.08
N ASN A 284 13.16 -5.68 -68.34
CA ASN A 284 12.26 -6.67 -68.98
C ASN A 284 11.57 -7.65 -68.02
N ARG A 285 10.48 -8.24 -68.52
CA ARG A 285 9.66 -9.30 -67.90
C ARG A 285 10.19 -10.69 -68.24
N THR A 286 9.81 -11.69 -67.43
CA THR A 286 9.38 -13.03 -67.88
C THR A 286 8.43 -13.66 -66.84
N SER A 287 7.76 -14.76 -67.18
CA SER A 287 6.41 -15.06 -66.69
C SER A 287 6.06 -16.55 -66.50
N ASN A 288 5.32 -16.88 -65.43
CA ASN A 288 4.39 -18.02 -65.28
C ASN A 288 4.96 -19.47 -65.41
N PRO A 289 4.18 -20.56 -65.18
CA PRO A 289 2.83 -20.69 -64.60
C PRO A 289 2.70 -21.74 -63.45
N ALA A 290 1.49 -21.91 -62.90
CA ALA A 290 1.08 -23.09 -62.11
C ALA A 290 0.69 -24.30 -63.00
N PRO A 291 0.51 -25.52 -62.46
CA PRO A 291 -0.83 -26.15 -62.58
C PRO A 291 -1.26 -27.18 -61.48
N SER A 292 -2.58 -27.46 -61.47
CA SER A 292 -3.27 -28.76 -61.21
C SER A 292 -3.16 -29.55 -59.88
N GLY A 293 -4.34 -29.97 -59.35
CA GLY A 293 -4.54 -31.28 -58.68
C GLY A 293 -5.26 -32.26 -59.64
N PRO A 294 -6.05 -33.27 -59.19
CA PRO A 294 -6.16 -33.95 -57.88
C PRO A 294 -6.07 -35.51 -57.97
N VAL A 295 -5.86 -36.24 -56.87
CA VAL A 295 -6.10 -37.72 -56.79
C VAL A 295 -6.56 -38.14 -55.38
N ALA A 296 -7.47 -39.12 -55.29
CA ALA A 296 -7.94 -39.74 -54.04
C ALA A 296 -7.77 -41.27 -54.07
N VAL A 297 -7.40 -41.91 -52.95
CA VAL A 297 -7.32 -43.39 -52.79
C VAL A 297 -7.75 -43.87 -51.39
N THR A 298 -8.94 -44.48 -51.35
CA THR A 298 -9.47 -45.58 -50.49
C THR A 298 -9.14 -45.76 -48.99
N SER A 299 -10.23 -45.94 -48.21
CA SER A 299 -10.37 -46.56 -46.86
C SER A 299 -10.07 -48.09 -46.85
N PRO A 300 -10.04 -48.87 -45.71
CA PRO A 300 -11.22 -49.06 -44.81
C PRO A 300 -11.03 -49.50 -43.32
N ARG A 301 -12.09 -49.31 -42.49
CA ARG A 301 -12.53 -50.12 -41.30
C ARG A 301 -11.57 -50.27 -40.08
N THR A 302 -11.97 -50.55 -38.83
CA THR A 302 -13.24 -51.04 -38.21
C THR A 302 -13.33 -50.65 -36.71
N ALA A 303 -14.54 -50.68 -36.13
CA ALA A 303 -14.84 -50.84 -34.67
C ALA A 303 -15.67 -52.16 -34.50
N PRO A 304 -16.27 -52.60 -33.35
CA PRO A 304 -16.37 -52.03 -31.99
C PRO A 304 -16.08 -53.07 -30.83
N PRO A 305 -16.91 -53.37 -29.77
CA PRO A 305 -16.79 -52.81 -28.40
C PRO A 305 -16.68 -53.86 -27.21
N PRO A 306 -17.39 -53.84 -26.03
CA PRO A 306 -16.77 -54.15 -24.72
C PRO A 306 -17.37 -55.37 -23.95
N PRO A 307 -17.00 -55.61 -22.67
CA PRO A 307 -17.90 -56.32 -21.73
C PRO A 307 -17.99 -55.73 -20.29
N ARG A 308 -18.74 -56.42 -19.41
CA ARG A 308 -19.45 -55.90 -18.22
C ARG A 308 -19.43 -56.92 -17.03
N ALA A 309 -19.25 -56.41 -15.80
CA ALA A 309 -19.67 -56.88 -14.45
C ALA A 309 -19.71 -58.38 -14.01
N THR A 310 -19.34 -58.64 -12.74
CA THR A 310 -19.87 -59.71 -11.85
C THR A 310 -19.65 -59.44 -10.33
N THR A 311 -20.75 -59.43 -9.55
CA THR A 311 -21.06 -60.09 -8.24
C THR A 311 -19.96 -60.40 -7.18
N SER A 312 -20.17 -60.26 -5.85
CA SER A 312 -21.04 -61.14 -5.01
C SER A 312 -21.30 -60.67 -3.54
N ARG A 313 -22.54 -60.92 -3.03
CA ARG A 313 -23.00 -61.53 -1.73
C ARG A 313 -22.56 -61.02 -0.33
N GLU A 314 -23.53 -60.62 0.54
CA GLU A 314 -24.17 -61.33 1.72
C GLU A 314 -23.41 -61.07 3.06
N THR A 315 -23.96 -61.00 4.29
CA THR A 315 -25.29 -61.15 4.98
C THR A 315 -25.51 -60.00 6.00
N SER A 316 -26.71 -59.55 6.40
CA SER A 316 -27.59 -60.06 7.51
C SER A 316 -26.91 -60.13 8.90
N ASP A 317 -27.50 -59.78 10.06
CA ASP A 317 -28.86 -59.31 10.41
C ASP A 317 -28.87 -58.44 11.69
N ASN A 318 -30.01 -57.79 11.96
CA ASN A 318 -30.30 -57.00 13.17
C ASN A 318 -31.52 -57.63 13.90
N PRO A 319 -31.57 -57.67 15.25
CA PRO A 319 -32.78 -57.17 15.94
C PRO A 319 -32.49 -56.56 17.33
N ALA A 320 -33.37 -55.83 18.03
CA ALA A 320 -34.60 -55.05 17.79
C ALA A 320 -35.23 -54.82 19.19
N GLY A 321 -36.00 -53.74 19.37
CA GLY A 321 -36.85 -53.50 20.56
C GLY A 321 -36.23 -52.58 21.64
N THR A 322 -37.01 -51.77 22.38
CA THR A 322 -38.44 -51.40 22.23
C THR A 322 -38.70 -50.06 22.93
N ALA A 323 -39.83 -49.40 22.66
CA ALA A 323 -40.11 -48.03 23.07
C ALA A 323 -40.64 -47.85 24.52
N SER A 324 -40.49 -46.64 25.09
CA SER A 324 -41.53 -46.02 25.93
C SER A 324 -41.41 -44.48 25.97
N ARG A 325 -42.50 -43.80 26.39
CA ARG A 325 -42.72 -42.34 26.42
C ARG A 325 -42.52 -41.74 27.82
N ASN A 326 -42.66 -40.41 27.88
CA ASN A 326 -42.78 -39.50 29.05
C ASN A 326 -41.44 -38.89 29.53
N THR A 327 -41.33 -37.61 29.92
CA THR A 327 -42.30 -36.49 29.95
C THR A 327 -41.54 -35.14 29.88
N ARG A 328 -42.21 -34.05 29.47
CA ARG A 328 -41.62 -32.68 29.54
C ARG A 328 -41.62 -32.16 30.98
N GLN A 329 -40.53 -31.52 31.40
CA GLN A 329 -40.61 -30.19 32.04
C GLN A 329 -39.29 -29.40 31.82
N PRO A 330 -39.34 -28.06 31.71
CA PRO A 330 -38.17 -27.24 31.39
C PRO A 330 -37.59 -26.54 32.61
N ASN A 331 -36.30 -26.74 32.88
CA ASN A 331 -35.40 -25.70 33.41
C ASN A 331 -33.96 -26.22 33.47
N ARG A 332 -33.10 -25.69 32.58
CA ARG A 332 -31.66 -25.58 32.84
C ARG A 332 -31.20 -24.25 32.28
N GLN A 333 -30.80 -23.35 33.18
CA GLN A 333 -29.85 -22.31 32.82
C GLN A 333 -28.66 -22.98 32.15
N VAL A 334 -28.33 -22.52 30.95
CA VAL A 334 -27.15 -22.98 30.23
C VAL A 334 -25.94 -22.39 30.93
N ASP A 335 -25.10 -23.23 31.51
CA ASP A 335 -23.81 -22.82 32.08
C ASP A 335 -22.85 -22.47 30.93
N VAL A 336 -22.91 -21.21 30.50
CA VAL A 336 -22.16 -20.66 29.36
C VAL A 336 -20.66 -20.90 29.51
N THR A 337 -20.16 -20.80 30.75
CA THR A 337 -18.77 -21.11 31.15
C THR A 337 -18.31 -22.50 30.71
N ARG A 338 -19.22 -23.48 30.70
CA ARG A 338 -18.91 -24.88 30.41
C ARG A 338 -18.99 -25.23 28.92
N LEU A 339 -19.72 -24.43 28.13
CA LEU A 339 -19.74 -24.52 26.67
C LEU A 339 -18.50 -23.86 26.05
N LEU A 340 -18.07 -22.72 26.57
CA LEU A 340 -16.88 -22.01 26.08
C LEU A 340 -15.57 -22.80 26.33
N ASN A 341 -15.50 -23.58 27.41
CA ASN A 341 -14.31 -24.38 27.76
C ASN A 341 -14.19 -25.74 27.04
N ARG A 342 -15.11 -26.09 26.13
CA ARG A 342 -14.93 -27.26 25.24
C ARG A 342 -14.20 -26.83 23.96
N ALA A 343 -12.88 -26.94 23.98
CA ALA A 343 -12.09 -26.96 22.74
C ALA A 343 -12.65 -28.07 21.81
N PRO A 344 -12.95 -27.77 20.53
CA PRO A 344 -13.46 -28.77 19.59
C PRO A 344 -12.41 -29.85 19.30
N GLN A 345 -12.52 -31.01 19.96
CA GLN A 345 -11.91 -32.22 19.44
C GLN A 345 -12.66 -32.60 18.16
N THR A 346 -11.91 -32.68 17.05
CA THR A 346 -12.36 -32.77 15.64
C THR A 346 -13.02 -31.51 15.06
N ALA A 347 -12.22 -30.46 14.88
CA ALA A 347 -12.53 -29.39 13.92
C ALA A 347 -12.44 -29.93 12.46
N PRO A 348 -13.38 -29.56 11.56
CA PRO A 348 -13.18 -29.76 10.13
C PRO A 348 -12.00 -28.90 9.67
N THR A 349 -10.98 -29.52 9.06
CA THR A 349 -9.74 -28.86 8.62
C THR A 349 -9.96 -28.03 7.36
N SER A 350 -10.61 -26.88 7.52
CA SER A 350 -10.89 -25.91 6.46
C SER A 350 -11.00 -24.50 7.06
N THR A 351 -9.87 -23.85 7.32
CA THR A 351 -9.85 -22.43 7.71
C THR A 351 -10.21 -21.54 6.52
N ASP A 352 -11.09 -20.57 6.72
CA ASP A 352 -11.51 -19.59 5.71
C ASP A 352 -10.26 -18.86 5.17
N PRO A 353 -10.09 -18.64 3.86
CA PRO A 353 -8.97 -17.83 3.34
C PRO A 353 -8.91 -16.42 3.94
N ALA A 354 -10.04 -15.86 4.39
CA ALA A 354 -10.11 -14.63 5.18
C ALA A 354 -9.44 -14.72 6.56
N GLU A 355 -9.33 -15.92 7.12
CA GLU A 355 -8.70 -16.24 8.40
C GLU A 355 -7.21 -16.67 8.21
N GLN A 356 -6.78 -16.94 6.97
CA GLN A 356 -5.44 -17.43 6.57
C GLN A 356 -4.47 -16.36 6.03
N VAL A 357 -4.85 -15.07 5.99
CA VAL A 357 -4.19 -13.98 5.21
C VAL A 357 -2.67 -13.76 5.45
N ALA A 358 -2.08 -14.36 6.48
CA ALA A 358 -0.68 -14.19 6.81
C ALA A 358 0.26 -14.74 5.71
N PRO A 359 1.11 -13.91 5.07
CA PRO A 359 2.12 -14.39 4.14
C PRO A 359 3.20 -15.23 4.86
N VAL A 360 3.97 -15.99 4.06
CA VAL A 360 4.99 -16.94 4.54
C VAL A 360 5.99 -16.27 5.48
N GLU A 361 6.25 -16.97 6.59
CA GLU A 361 7.14 -16.58 7.67
C GLU A 361 8.62 -16.77 7.30
N LEU A 362 9.49 -15.87 7.77
CA LEU A 362 10.94 -16.07 7.71
C LEU A 362 11.40 -16.82 8.97
N GLU A 363 11.04 -18.09 9.11
CA GLU A 363 11.49 -18.94 10.23
C GLU A 363 12.99 -19.26 10.10
N VAL A 364 13.84 -18.38 10.66
CA VAL A 364 15.30 -18.54 10.66
C VAL A 364 15.74 -19.35 11.89
N HIS A 365 15.65 -20.68 11.81
CA HIS A 365 16.20 -21.57 12.86
C HIS A 365 17.74 -21.53 12.89
N ARG A 366 18.33 -21.72 14.08
CA ARG A 366 19.79 -21.89 14.27
C ARG A 366 20.27 -23.15 13.57
N SER A 367 20.66 -23.02 12.30
CA SER A 367 21.11 -24.12 11.43
C SER A 367 22.29 -23.68 10.57
N GLY A 368 23.14 -24.64 10.18
CA GLY A 368 24.19 -24.45 9.17
C GLY A 368 23.69 -24.57 7.72
N ALA A 369 22.37 -24.66 7.50
CA ALA A 369 21.79 -24.76 6.16
C ALA A 369 22.18 -23.53 5.31
N ARG A 370 22.30 -23.69 4.00
CA ARG A 370 22.60 -22.54 3.11
C ARG A 370 21.54 -21.44 3.28
N ILE A 371 21.96 -20.19 3.44
CA ILE A 371 21.07 -19.03 3.27
C ILE A 371 21.02 -18.71 1.77
N THR A 372 19.82 -18.70 1.18
CA THR A 372 19.61 -18.29 -0.22
C THR A 372 19.79 -16.77 -0.37
N LEU A 373 19.99 -16.30 -1.61
CA LEU A 373 20.11 -14.85 -1.84
C LEU A 373 18.84 -14.09 -1.41
N TYR A 374 17.66 -14.68 -1.61
CA TYR A 374 16.38 -14.07 -1.19
C TYR A 374 16.27 -13.94 0.33
N GLU A 375 16.61 -14.99 1.08
CA GLU A 375 16.66 -14.93 2.55
C GLU A 375 17.71 -13.91 3.00
N ALA A 376 18.93 -13.94 2.45
CA ALA A 376 20.00 -13.00 2.80
C ALA A 376 19.63 -11.53 2.55
N THR A 377 18.89 -11.24 1.47
CA THR A 377 18.38 -9.88 1.17
C THR A 377 17.27 -9.49 2.14
N THR A 378 16.32 -10.39 2.42
CA THR A 378 15.22 -10.14 3.36
C THR A 378 15.74 -9.91 4.79
N MET A 379 16.70 -10.74 5.22
CA MET A 379 17.37 -10.64 6.52
C MET A 379 18.17 -9.33 6.66
N ARG A 380 18.87 -8.87 5.61
CA ARG A 380 19.56 -7.56 5.62
C ARG A 380 18.57 -6.41 5.75
N GLN A 381 17.55 -6.38 4.90
CA GLN A 381 16.52 -5.35 4.92
C GLN A 381 15.80 -5.27 6.27
N GLU A 382 15.57 -6.43 6.91
CA GLU A 382 14.95 -6.48 8.24
C GLU A 382 15.81 -5.83 9.31
N LEU A 383 17.11 -6.13 9.35
CA LEU A 383 18.03 -5.51 10.32
C LEU A 383 18.18 -4.01 10.07
N GLU A 384 18.34 -3.58 8.82
CA GLU A 384 18.41 -2.15 8.46
C GLU A 384 17.16 -1.40 8.92
N ASN A 385 15.98 -1.96 8.64
CA ASN A 385 14.71 -1.36 9.04
C ASN A 385 14.50 -1.40 10.56
N LEU A 386 14.90 -2.48 11.25
CA LEU A 386 14.77 -2.58 12.71
C LEU A 386 15.71 -1.63 13.45
N ILE A 387 16.96 -1.47 12.98
CA ILE A 387 17.89 -0.44 13.48
C ILE A 387 17.28 0.95 13.27
N GLY A 388 16.70 1.20 12.09
CA GLY A 388 16.03 2.46 11.77
C GLY A 388 14.81 2.77 12.65
N ARG A 389 13.93 1.79 12.88
CA ARG A 389 12.76 1.92 13.77
C ARG A 389 13.16 2.16 15.22
N TYR A 390 14.18 1.44 15.69
CA TYR A 390 14.76 1.66 17.01
C TYR A 390 15.32 3.08 17.15
N GLU A 391 16.06 3.57 16.16
CA GLU A 391 16.59 4.94 16.13
C GLU A 391 15.45 5.98 16.12
N SER A 392 14.41 5.78 15.31
CA SER A 392 13.22 6.63 15.27
C SER A 392 12.52 6.71 16.64
N ALA A 393 12.22 5.56 17.25
CA ALA A 393 11.60 5.47 18.56
C ALA A 393 12.47 6.14 19.64
N LEU A 394 13.78 5.92 19.62
CA LEU A 394 14.73 6.50 20.59
C LEU A 394 14.81 8.02 20.48
N ILE A 395 14.81 8.59 19.26
CA ILE A 395 14.84 10.04 19.04
C ILE A 395 13.55 10.68 19.58
N LEU A 396 12.38 10.10 19.27
CA LEU A 396 11.10 10.56 19.80
C LEU A 396 11.10 10.53 21.35
N ALA A 397 11.51 9.42 21.94
CA ALA A 397 11.56 9.26 23.39
C ALA A 397 12.52 10.26 24.07
N SER A 398 13.69 10.49 23.47
CA SER A 398 14.74 11.37 24.03
C SER A 398 14.38 12.85 23.92
N SER A 399 13.78 13.26 22.81
CA SER A 399 13.32 14.65 22.59
C SER A 399 12.30 15.09 23.65
N ARG A 400 11.42 14.18 24.10
CA ARG A 400 10.41 14.44 25.14
C ARG A 400 10.98 14.60 26.54
N SER A 401 11.99 13.81 26.90
CA SER A 401 12.65 13.93 28.21
C SER A 401 13.35 15.27 28.38
N ASN A 402 13.93 15.84 27.31
CA ASN A 402 14.65 17.11 27.38
C ASN A 402 13.74 18.29 27.78
N THR A 403 12.46 18.26 27.36
CA THR A 403 11.45 19.26 27.76
C THR A 403 11.18 19.31 29.27
N GLN A 404 11.24 18.17 29.97
CA GLN A 404 11.08 18.14 31.43
C GLN A 404 12.29 18.78 32.13
N SER A 405 13.51 18.47 31.69
CA SER A 405 14.75 19.07 32.20
C SER A 405 14.82 20.59 31.97
N ASN A 406 14.46 21.07 30.78
CA ASN A 406 14.44 22.50 30.48
C ASN A 406 13.42 23.29 31.31
N THR A 407 12.34 22.65 31.77
CA THR A 407 11.37 23.29 32.68
C THR A 407 11.97 23.52 34.08
N GLN A 408 12.87 22.66 34.54
CA GLN A 408 13.61 22.85 35.80
C GLN A 408 14.82 23.81 35.63
N LEU A 409 15.55 23.72 34.51
CA LEU A 409 16.66 24.61 34.21
C LEU A 409 16.23 26.08 34.05
N ASN A 410 15.07 26.35 33.45
CA ASN A 410 14.54 27.71 33.34
C ASN A 410 14.15 28.34 34.71
N GLN A 411 13.89 27.53 35.75
CA GLN A 411 13.73 28.06 37.11
C GLN A 411 15.10 28.36 37.75
N ALA A 412 16.11 27.53 37.49
CA ALA A 412 17.47 27.69 38.02
C ALA A 412 18.31 28.79 37.31
N GLN A 413 18.05 29.09 36.04
CA GLN A 413 18.82 30.08 35.25
C GLN A 413 18.44 31.54 35.51
N SER A 414 17.48 31.81 36.40
CA SER A 414 17.09 33.17 36.80
C SER A 414 18.17 33.94 37.61
N GLY A 415 19.35 33.35 37.87
CA GLY A 415 20.41 33.94 38.70
C GLY A 415 21.85 33.88 38.17
N ALA A 416 22.13 33.32 36.99
CA ALA A 416 23.51 33.14 36.49
C ALA A 416 23.95 34.27 35.54
N LYS A 417 25.12 34.87 35.79
CA LYS A 417 25.69 35.94 34.93
C LYS A 417 26.40 35.36 33.71
N VAL A 418 26.26 36.04 32.57
CA VAL A 418 27.00 35.76 31.33
C VAL A 418 28.50 35.95 31.58
N GLY A 419 29.30 34.89 31.37
CA GLY A 419 30.76 34.97 31.48
C GLY A 419 31.50 33.64 31.37
N ASP A 420 30.96 32.56 31.95
CA ASP A 420 31.69 31.29 32.03
C ASP A 420 31.54 30.44 30.76
N VAL A 421 32.66 30.24 30.07
CA VAL A 421 32.78 29.32 28.93
C VAL A 421 32.71 27.89 29.46
N VAL A 422 31.52 27.30 29.39
CA VAL A 422 31.36 25.84 29.57
C VAL A 422 32.06 25.15 28.39
N GLN A 423 33.15 24.43 28.68
CA GLN A 423 33.73 23.49 27.73
C GLN A 423 32.72 22.35 27.48
N VAL A 424 31.91 22.48 26.43
CA VAL A 424 31.10 21.37 25.93
C VAL A 424 32.05 20.37 25.27
N ALA A 425 32.13 19.17 25.85
CA ALA A 425 33.15 18.20 25.51
C ALA A 425 33.04 17.71 24.05
N THR A 426 34.20 17.62 23.39
CA THR A 426 34.35 17.00 22.07
C THR A 426 34.16 15.49 22.16
N ASN A 427 33.00 14.97 21.74
CA ASN A 427 32.81 13.60 21.26
C ASN A 427 31.42 13.42 20.63
N SER A 428 31.30 13.61 19.31
CA SER A 428 30.04 13.52 18.56
C SER A 428 29.47 12.09 18.40
N ALA A 429 30.04 11.10 19.10
CA ALA A 429 29.59 9.71 19.10
C ALA A 429 28.78 9.30 20.36
N GLU A 430 28.80 10.10 21.43
CA GLU A 430 28.28 9.67 22.75
C GLU A 430 26.89 10.23 23.11
N LEU A 431 26.41 11.28 22.43
CA LEU A 431 25.20 12.03 22.83
C LEU A 431 23.84 11.39 22.51
N LEU A 432 23.78 10.34 21.68
CA LEU A 432 22.59 9.48 21.57
C LEU A 432 22.53 8.43 22.70
N GLY A 433 23.55 8.36 23.56
CA GLY A 433 23.56 7.58 24.79
C GLY A 433 23.41 6.07 24.61
N ASN A 434 23.60 5.52 23.41
CA ASN A 434 23.21 4.15 23.12
C ASN A 434 24.29 3.33 22.42
N GLY A 435 25.15 2.71 23.23
CA GLY A 435 26.02 1.61 22.80
C GLY A 435 25.26 0.47 22.11
N ILE A 436 23.96 0.33 22.37
CA ILE A 436 23.05 -0.59 21.67
C ILE A 436 22.97 -0.30 20.15
N LEU A 437 22.86 0.96 19.72
CA LEU A 437 22.82 1.29 18.28
C LEU A 437 24.16 0.99 17.61
N ALA A 438 25.27 1.26 18.29
CA ALA A 438 26.61 0.93 17.79
C ALA A 438 26.82 -0.60 17.71
N GLN A 439 26.44 -1.34 18.76
CA GLN A 439 26.48 -2.80 18.79
C GLN A 439 25.57 -3.44 17.73
N ALA A 440 24.38 -2.87 17.49
CA ALA A 440 23.47 -3.37 16.46
C ALA A 440 24.00 -3.13 15.04
N ARG A 441 24.60 -1.95 14.77
CA ARG A 441 25.30 -1.68 13.51
C ARG A 441 26.54 -2.58 13.34
N GLN A 442 27.26 -2.89 14.43
CA GLN A 442 28.35 -3.87 14.42
C GLN A 442 27.84 -5.30 14.13
N GLY A 443 26.71 -5.70 14.74
CA GLY A 443 26.06 -7.00 14.50
C GLY A 443 25.56 -7.16 13.06
N TYR A 444 25.03 -6.09 12.45
CA TYR A 444 24.70 -6.06 11.02
C TYR A 444 25.93 -6.23 10.13
N THR A 445 27.05 -5.58 10.47
CA THR A 445 28.33 -5.75 9.74
C THR A 445 28.83 -7.18 9.86
N ALA A 446 28.88 -7.74 11.08
CA ALA A 446 29.31 -9.11 11.33
C ALA A 446 28.41 -10.15 10.64
N PHE A 447 27.09 -9.91 10.58
CA PHE A 447 26.15 -10.69 9.79
C PHE A 447 26.48 -10.66 8.29
N SER A 448 26.74 -9.47 7.74
CA SER A 448 27.08 -9.30 6.32
C SER A 448 28.43 -9.92 5.97
N GLU A 449 29.42 -9.83 6.85
CA GLU A 449 30.72 -10.48 6.71
C GLU A 449 30.59 -12.02 6.73
N ALA A 450 29.83 -12.58 7.67
CA ALA A 450 29.58 -14.01 7.74
C ALA A 450 28.86 -14.53 6.48
N LEU A 451 27.88 -13.79 5.95
CA LEU A 451 27.26 -14.09 4.65
C LEU A 451 28.28 -14.13 3.50
N ASN A 452 29.18 -13.14 3.43
CA ASN A 452 30.21 -13.06 2.39
C ASN A 452 31.22 -14.22 2.50
N GLN A 453 31.57 -14.61 3.73
CA GLN A 453 32.41 -15.78 4.04
C GLN A 453 31.69 -17.12 3.85
N ARG A 454 30.37 -17.11 3.58
CA ARG A 454 29.47 -18.28 3.51
C ARG A 454 29.33 -19.05 4.83
N ASP A 455 29.68 -18.44 5.95
CA ASP A 455 29.35 -18.97 7.28
C ASP A 455 27.89 -18.67 7.61
N TYR A 456 27.01 -19.52 7.10
CA TYR A 456 25.57 -19.40 7.28
C TYR A 456 25.13 -19.62 8.75
N ALA A 457 25.93 -20.31 9.57
CA ALA A 457 25.62 -20.51 10.97
C ALA A 457 25.90 -19.23 11.78
N ALA A 458 27.09 -18.65 11.62
CA ALA A 458 27.43 -17.35 12.20
C ALA A 458 26.51 -16.24 11.69
N ALA A 459 26.16 -16.24 10.40
CA ALA A 459 25.21 -15.27 9.84
C ALA A 459 23.85 -15.32 10.54
N ARG A 460 23.23 -16.51 10.69
CA ARG A 460 21.96 -16.64 11.43
C ARG A 460 22.12 -16.24 12.90
N GLN A 461 23.24 -16.56 13.54
CA GLN A 461 23.50 -16.18 14.92
C GLN A 461 23.59 -14.66 15.10
N GLN A 462 24.37 -13.96 14.25
CA GLN A 462 24.50 -12.50 14.30
C GLN A 462 23.18 -11.80 14.00
N TRP A 463 22.41 -12.30 13.04
CA TRP A 463 21.08 -11.78 12.72
C TRP A 463 20.10 -11.92 13.89
N LEU A 464 19.99 -13.12 14.50
CA LEU A 464 19.16 -13.35 15.68
C LEU A 464 19.59 -12.49 16.88
N ALA A 465 20.90 -12.42 17.15
CA ALA A 465 21.45 -11.63 18.25
C ALA A 465 21.18 -10.13 18.07
N THR A 466 21.33 -9.60 16.85
CA THR A 466 21.06 -8.18 16.55
C THR A 466 19.58 -7.83 16.72
N ARG A 467 18.65 -8.69 16.29
CA ARG A 467 17.20 -8.50 16.51
C ARG A 467 16.87 -8.51 18.00
N GLN A 468 17.37 -9.52 18.72
CA GLN A 468 17.13 -9.66 20.15
C GLN A 468 17.68 -8.48 20.95
N LEU A 469 18.89 -8.00 20.61
CA LEU A 469 19.50 -6.82 21.20
C LEU A 469 18.61 -5.58 21.05
N LEU A 470 18.09 -5.31 19.85
CA LEU A 470 17.24 -4.15 19.58
C LEU A 470 15.87 -4.26 20.27
N TRP A 471 15.24 -5.42 20.25
CA TRP A 471 13.95 -5.64 20.92
C TRP A 471 14.05 -5.57 22.44
N GLN A 472 15.11 -6.11 23.05
CA GLN A 472 15.31 -6.07 24.51
C GLN A 472 15.57 -4.67 25.06
N ASN A 473 16.03 -3.74 24.22
CA ASN A 473 16.39 -2.38 24.61
C ASN A 473 15.45 -1.32 24.01
N PHE A 474 14.36 -1.73 23.34
CA PHE A 474 13.40 -0.83 22.73
C PHE A 474 12.81 0.11 23.81
N PRO A 475 12.65 1.43 23.58
CA PRO A 475 12.32 2.41 24.63
C PRO A 475 10.84 2.36 25.07
N LEU A 476 10.41 1.22 25.63
CA LEU A 476 9.04 0.91 26.02
C LEU A 476 8.69 1.33 27.46
N ASP A 477 9.66 1.86 28.18
CA ASP A 477 9.55 2.34 29.56
C ASP A 477 9.03 3.79 29.66
N ARG A 478 8.80 4.47 28.53
CA ARG A 478 8.49 5.91 28.48
C ARG A 478 7.57 6.30 27.30
N PRO A 479 6.98 7.50 27.29
CA PRO A 479 5.94 7.87 26.31
C PRO A 479 6.43 7.99 24.86
N LEU A 480 5.90 7.15 23.97
CA LEU A 480 6.11 7.16 22.51
C LEU A 480 4.83 7.48 21.71
N SER A 481 3.67 7.63 22.36
CA SER A 481 2.40 7.93 21.70
C SER A 481 2.40 9.30 21.02
N GLN A 482 1.75 9.40 19.88
CA GLN A 482 1.51 10.63 19.15
C GLN A 482 0.03 10.68 18.73
N PRO A 483 -0.51 11.84 18.30
CA PRO A 483 -1.91 11.95 17.89
C PRO A 483 -2.24 11.02 16.74
N GLU A 484 -2.84 9.87 17.04
CA GLU A 484 -3.04 8.76 16.12
C GLU A 484 -4.29 7.97 16.50
N VAL A 485 -4.93 7.37 15.50
CA VAL A 485 -6.02 6.42 15.75
C VAL A 485 -5.39 5.15 16.33
N ARG A 486 -5.89 4.72 17.50
CA ARG A 486 -5.45 3.52 18.21
C ARG A 486 -6.68 2.67 18.43
N ALA A 487 -7.09 2.00 17.36
CA ALA A 487 -8.33 1.25 17.31
C ALA A 487 -8.15 -0.21 17.76
N ILE A 488 -9.21 -0.83 18.27
CA ILE A 488 -9.24 -2.27 18.54
C ILE A 488 -10.59 -2.87 18.15
N TRP A 489 -10.57 -4.05 17.53
CA TRP A 489 -11.77 -4.87 17.34
C TRP A 489 -12.11 -5.59 18.64
N LEU A 490 -13.30 -5.34 19.17
CA LEU A 490 -13.84 -6.03 20.34
C LEU A 490 -14.90 -7.03 19.85
N ASP A 491 -14.50 -8.30 19.80
CA ASP A 491 -15.24 -9.39 19.18
C ASP A 491 -16.39 -9.94 20.05
N ARG A 492 -17.37 -10.58 19.42
CA ARG A 492 -18.54 -11.21 20.07
C ARG A 492 -18.17 -12.33 21.04
N GLY A 493 -16.99 -12.92 20.96
CA GLY A 493 -16.47 -13.86 21.97
C GLY A 493 -16.20 -13.12 23.28
N THR A 494 -15.40 -12.05 23.21
CA THR A 494 -15.12 -11.12 24.30
C THR A 494 -16.42 -10.52 24.88
N ILE A 495 -17.38 -10.11 24.05
CA ILE A 495 -18.67 -9.55 24.52
C ILE A 495 -19.50 -10.60 25.29
N VAL A 496 -19.61 -11.82 24.76
CA VAL A 496 -20.36 -12.91 25.42
C VAL A 496 -19.69 -13.33 26.73
N GLN A 497 -18.36 -13.39 26.76
CA GLN A 497 -17.60 -13.71 27.98
C GLN A 497 -17.76 -12.63 29.06
N ALA A 498 -17.91 -11.36 28.68
CA ALA A 498 -18.19 -10.26 29.61
C ALA A 498 -19.54 -10.44 30.33
N GLY A 499 -20.55 -10.98 29.61
CA GLY A 499 -21.86 -11.41 30.13
C GLY A 499 -22.76 -10.34 30.76
N SER A 500 -22.26 -9.11 30.96
CA SER A 500 -22.92 -8.04 31.69
C SER A 500 -22.24 -6.69 31.45
N ARG A 501 -22.94 -5.58 31.78
CA ARG A 501 -22.35 -4.22 31.81
C ARG A 501 -21.12 -4.11 32.73
N GLN A 502 -21.09 -4.84 33.85
CA GLN A 502 -19.95 -4.80 34.78
C GLN A 502 -18.72 -5.52 34.22
N GLY A 503 -18.88 -6.71 33.64
CA GLY A 503 -17.79 -7.41 32.96
C GLY A 503 -17.28 -6.63 31.75
N LEU A 504 -18.19 -5.95 31.03
CA LEU A 504 -17.83 -5.09 29.91
C LEU A 504 -17.06 -3.85 30.37
N ALA A 505 -17.44 -3.24 31.50
CA ALA A 505 -16.69 -2.12 32.08
C ALA A 505 -15.22 -2.46 32.34
N GLN A 506 -14.94 -3.65 32.89
CA GLN A 506 -13.57 -4.12 33.12
C GLN A 506 -12.76 -4.32 31.82
N ILE A 507 -13.41 -4.61 30.70
CA ILE A 507 -12.75 -4.64 29.38
C ILE A 507 -12.42 -3.20 28.95
N PHE A 508 -13.41 -2.31 29.00
CA PHE A 508 -13.24 -0.89 28.64
C PHE A 508 -12.20 -0.17 29.51
N ASP A 509 -12.11 -0.48 30.80
CA ASP A 509 -11.04 0.00 31.70
C ASP A 509 -9.64 -0.42 31.23
N ARG A 510 -9.48 -1.67 30.78
CA ARG A 510 -8.20 -2.18 30.27
C ARG A 510 -7.84 -1.57 28.92
N LEU A 511 -8.83 -1.27 28.07
CA LEU A 511 -8.61 -0.59 26.79
C LEU A 511 -8.18 0.87 26.99
N ALA A 512 -8.89 1.61 27.84
CA ALA A 512 -8.54 2.99 28.20
C ALA A 512 -7.16 3.06 28.88
N ALA A 513 -6.86 2.13 29.80
CA ALA A 513 -5.55 2.04 30.45
C ALA A 513 -4.41 1.58 29.52
N ALA A 514 -4.71 1.19 28.27
CA ALA A 514 -3.76 0.94 27.19
C ALA A 514 -3.74 2.09 26.15
N GLY A 515 -4.50 3.16 26.38
CA GLY A 515 -4.61 4.32 25.48
C GLY A 515 -5.31 4.03 24.15
N ILE A 516 -6.12 2.98 24.07
CA ILE A 516 -7.07 2.79 22.96
C ILE A 516 -8.04 3.99 22.97
N ASN A 517 -8.26 4.60 21.82
CA ASN A 517 -9.19 5.74 21.65
C ASN A 517 -10.35 5.43 20.70
N THR A 518 -10.41 4.23 20.11
CA THR A 518 -11.50 3.80 19.24
C THR A 518 -11.76 2.30 19.40
N VAL A 519 -13.01 1.91 19.58
CA VAL A 519 -13.44 0.50 19.70
C VAL A 519 -14.36 0.16 18.54
N PHE A 520 -13.95 -0.80 17.72
CA PHE A 520 -14.79 -1.43 16.71
C PHE A 520 -15.55 -2.58 17.37
N PHE A 521 -16.76 -2.29 17.85
CA PHE A 521 -17.52 -3.18 18.73
C PHE A 521 -18.42 -4.12 17.91
N GLU A 522 -18.22 -5.45 18.00
CA GLU A 522 -18.93 -6.41 17.14
C GLU A 522 -20.44 -6.44 17.45
N THR A 523 -21.18 -5.71 16.63
CA THR A 523 -22.58 -5.35 16.83
C THR A 523 -23.53 -6.26 16.06
N VAL A 524 -23.12 -6.72 14.87
CA VAL A 524 -23.85 -7.71 14.06
C VAL A 524 -22.86 -8.78 13.57
N ASN A 525 -23.06 -10.03 13.99
CA ASN A 525 -22.21 -11.18 13.70
C ASN A 525 -23.07 -12.40 13.33
N ALA A 526 -22.68 -13.16 12.29
CA ALA A 526 -23.34 -14.40 11.90
C ALA A 526 -24.88 -14.29 11.70
N GLY A 527 -25.36 -13.13 11.24
CA GLY A 527 -26.78 -12.83 11.04
C GLY A 527 -27.56 -12.39 12.29
N TYR A 528 -26.92 -12.29 13.46
CA TYR A 528 -27.55 -11.82 14.69
C TYR A 528 -26.98 -10.45 15.12
N PRO A 529 -27.82 -9.45 15.45
CA PRO A 529 -27.40 -8.34 16.27
C PRO A 529 -27.12 -8.80 17.71
N ILE A 530 -26.17 -8.15 18.36
CA ILE A 530 -25.85 -8.38 19.77
C ILE A 530 -26.91 -7.77 20.71
N TYR A 531 -27.66 -6.77 20.21
CA TYR A 531 -28.66 -5.95 20.91
C TYR A 531 -30.11 -6.33 20.51
N PRO A 532 -31.14 -5.93 21.29
CA PRO A 532 -32.55 -6.18 20.95
C PRO A 532 -33.03 -5.29 19.77
N SER A 533 -32.82 -5.79 18.56
CA SER A 533 -33.25 -5.19 17.29
C SER A 533 -34.75 -5.36 17.04
N ARG A 534 -35.36 -4.38 16.36
CA ARG A 534 -36.72 -4.41 15.80
C ARG A 534 -36.72 -4.82 14.32
N VAL A 535 -35.57 -4.76 13.65
CA VAL A 535 -35.40 -5.05 12.22
C VAL A 535 -34.96 -6.51 11.99
N ALA A 536 -33.99 -7.00 12.76
CA ALA A 536 -33.47 -8.36 12.63
C ALA A 536 -34.45 -9.42 13.18
N PRO A 537 -34.48 -10.65 12.63
CA PRO A 537 -35.42 -11.68 13.10
C PRO A 537 -35.23 -12.12 14.55
N GLU A 538 -34.00 -12.06 15.08
CA GLU A 538 -33.65 -12.59 16.39
C GLU A 538 -32.35 -11.94 16.92
N GLN A 539 -32.32 -11.49 18.18
CA GLN A 539 -31.09 -11.11 18.88
C GLN A 539 -30.24 -12.35 19.19
N ASN A 540 -28.91 -12.21 19.15
CA ASN A 540 -27.97 -13.29 19.46
C ASN A 540 -28.38 -14.06 20.74
N PRO A 541 -28.62 -15.38 20.69
CA PRO A 541 -29.10 -16.13 21.84
C PRO A 541 -28.20 -16.04 23.09
N LEU A 542 -26.91 -15.73 22.91
CA LEU A 542 -25.94 -15.60 24.01
C LEU A 542 -26.02 -14.24 24.74
N THR A 543 -26.74 -13.25 24.20
CA THR A 543 -26.88 -11.91 24.82
C THR A 543 -28.33 -11.47 25.06
N ARG A 544 -29.33 -12.32 24.73
CA ARG A 544 -30.79 -12.07 24.80
C ARG A 544 -31.34 -11.41 26.07
N HIS A 545 -30.64 -11.48 27.19
CA HIS A 545 -31.07 -10.95 28.48
C HIS A 545 -30.57 -9.54 28.80
N TRP A 546 -29.80 -8.91 27.91
CA TRP A 546 -29.30 -7.55 28.07
C TRP A 546 -29.07 -6.85 26.72
N ASP A 547 -28.71 -5.57 26.75
CA ASP A 547 -28.28 -4.80 25.58
C ASP A 547 -26.78 -4.46 25.71
N PRO A 548 -25.89 -5.20 25.03
CA PRO A 548 -24.46 -4.93 25.08
C PRO A 548 -24.06 -3.66 24.35
N LEU A 549 -24.80 -3.22 23.33
CA LEU A 549 -24.46 -2.03 22.55
C LEU A 549 -24.76 -0.77 23.36
N ALA A 550 -25.94 -0.70 24.01
CA ALA A 550 -26.26 0.39 24.94
C ALA A 550 -25.21 0.51 26.05
N ALA A 551 -24.87 -0.62 26.68
CA ALA A 551 -23.84 -0.67 27.70
C ALA A 551 -22.46 -0.24 27.17
N ALA A 552 -22.08 -0.64 25.96
CA ALA A 552 -20.78 -0.32 25.39
C ALA A 552 -20.64 1.17 25.06
N VAL A 553 -21.68 1.82 24.51
CA VAL A 553 -21.67 3.26 24.21
C VAL A 553 -21.46 4.08 25.49
N GLU A 554 -22.22 3.81 26.55
CA GLU A 554 -22.04 4.47 27.86
C GLU A 554 -20.63 4.27 28.45
N LEU A 555 -20.04 3.09 28.24
CA LEU A 555 -18.71 2.75 28.77
C LEU A 555 -17.56 3.34 27.94
N ALA A 556 -17.78 3.61 26.65
CA ALA A 556 -16.86 4.28 25.76
C ALA A 556 -16.79 5.78 26.09
N ASP A 557 -17.96 6.44 26.09
CA ASP A 557 -18.14 7.87 26.41
C ASP A 557 -17.56 8.23 27.79
N ALA A 558 -17.89 7.45 28.82
CA ALA A 558 -17.38 7.63 30.18
C ALA A 558 -15.84 7.48 30.32
N ARG A 559 -15.13 7.09 29.24
CA ARG A 559 -13.67 6.96 29.17
C ARG A 559 -13.04 7.79 28.04
N GLY A 560 -13.82 8.64 27.36
CA GLY A 560 -13.34 9.42 26.22
C GLY A 560 -12.85 8.58 25.04
N MET A 561 -13.40 7.37 24.88
CA MET A 561 -13.14 6.50 23.73
C MET A 561 -14.32 6.54 22.77
N GLU A 562 -14.05 6.52 21.47
CA GLU A 562 -15.12 6.35 20.49
C GLU A 562 -15.56 4.90 20.33
N LEU A 563 -16.85 4.68 20.12
CA LEU A 563 -17.40 3.38 19.75
C LEU A 563 -17.99 3.41 18.35
N HIS A 564 -17.41 2.61 17.46
CA HIS A 564 -17.95 2.40 16.11
C HIS A 564 -18.60 1.01 16.07
N ALA A 565 -19.85 0.94 15.63
CA ALA A 565 -20.57 -0.32 15.53
C ALA A 565 -20.01 -1.17 14.36
N TRP A 566 -19.33 -2.26 14.66
CA TRP A 566 -18.78 -3.19 13.67
C TRP A 566 -19.87 -4.19 13.24
N VAL A 567 -20.19 -4.19 11.94
CA VAL A 567 -21.30 -4.96 11.37
C VAL A 567 -20.85 -5.86 10.22
N TRP A 568 -21.23 -7.13 10.27
CA TRP A 568 -21.13 -8.04 9.14
C TRP A 568 -22.21 -7.69 8.11
N THR A 569 -21.79 -7.24 6.93
CA THR A 569 -22.69 -6.68 5.90
C THR A 569 -23.37 -7.79 5.08
N PHE A 570 -22.60 -8.54 4.28
CA PHE A 570 -23.19 -9.59 3.43
C PHE A 570 -23.01 -11.01 3.97
N ALA A 571 -22.23 -11.25 5.04
CA ALA A 571 -22.11 -12.57 5.66
C ALA A 571 -23.24 -12.80 6.69
N ALA A 572 -24.09 -13.81 6.47
CA ALA A 572 -25.35 -13.98 7.20
C ALA A 572 -25.40 -15.15 8.20
N GLY A 573 -24.34 -15.96 8.30
CA GLY A 573 -24.24 -17.10 9.20
C GLY A 573 -22.79 -17.53 9.41
N ASN A 574 -22.55 -18.45 10.33
CA ASN A 574 -21.20 -18.95 10.63
C ASN A 574 -21.25 -20.33 11.29
N GLN A 575 -20.62 -21.34 10.68
CA GLN A 575 -20.53 -22.71 11.22
C GLN A 575 -19.91 -22.79 12.63
N VAL A 576 -18.92 -21.94 12.92
CA VAL A 576 -18.30 -21.88 14.26
C VAL A 576 -19.31 -21.36 15.29
N HIS A 577 -20.11 -20.36 14.93
CA HIS A 577 -21.17 -19.85 15.81
C HIS A 577 -22.31 -20.86 15.98
N ASN A 578 -22.68 -21.58 14.91
CA ASN A 578 -23.66 -22.66 14.97
C ASN A 578 -23.23 -23.74 15.98
N ALA A 579 -21.96 -24.14 15.99
CA ALA A 579 -21.44 -25.11 16.96
C ALA A 579 -21.61 -24.62 18.42
N ILE A 580 -21.33 -23.35 18.70
CA ILE A 580 -21.52 -22.73 20.02
C ILE A 580 -23.02 -22.75 20.42
N LEU A 581 -23.91 -22.47 19.47
CA LEU A 581 -25.36 -22.48 19.67
C LEU A 581 -26.00 -23.90 19.63
N ASN A 582 -25.20 -24.96 19.43
CA ASN A 582 -25.67 -26.34 19.19
C ASN A 582 -26.63 -26.47 17.98
N GLN A 583 -26.45 -25.60 16.97
CA GLN A 583 -27.15 -25.64 15.69
C GLN A 583 -26.42 -26.50 14.66
N PRO A 584 -27.12 -27.08 13.66
CA PRO A 584 -26.48 -27.79 12.55
C PRO A 584 -25.45 -26.91 11.80
N ALA A 585 -24.34 -27.50 11.33
CA ALA A 585 -23.37 -26.80 10.49
C ALA A 585 -23.96 -26.28 9.16
N SER A 586 -25.08 -26.86 8.70
CA SER A 586 -25.84 -26.39 7.54
C SER A 586 -26.83 -25.26 7.84
N TYR A 587 -27.04 -24.87 9.11
CA TYR A 587 -27.95 -23.78 9.45
C TYR A 587 -27.43 -22.44 8.91
N PRO A 588 -28.20 -21.72 8.08
CA PRO A 588 -27.66 -20.60 7.31
C PRO A 588 -27.66 -19.26 8.06
N GLY A 589 -28.02 -19.26 9.36
CA GLY A 589 -28.29 -18.05 10.13
C GLY A 589 -29.77 -17.63 10.07
N PRO A 590 -30.23 -16.76 11.00
CA PRO A 590 -31.66 -16.46 11.18
C PRO A 590 -32.24 -15.70 9.99
N ILE A 591 -31.46 -14.82 9.35
CA ILE A 591 -31.87 -14.04 8.17
C ILE A 591 -32.22 -14.97 7.02
N LEU A 592 -31.31 -15.87 6.66
CA LEU A 592 -31.49 -16.79 5.52
C LEU A 592 -32.45 -17.95 5.82
N ALA A 593 -32.62 -18.33 7.09
CA ALA A 593 -33.67 -19.25 7.49
C ALA A 593 -35.07 -18.62 7.31
N ALA A 594 -35.22 -17.32 7.63
CA ALA A 594 -36.47 -16.58 7.46
C ALA A 594 -36.72 -16.11 6.02
N ARG A 595 -35.66 -15.92 5.22
CA ARG A 595 -35.71 -15.43 3.82
C ARG A 595 -34.72 -16.18 2.91
N PRO A 596 -35.01 -17.44 2.51
CA PRO A 596 -34.09 -18.23 1.67
C PRO A 596 -33.75 -17.58 0.32
N ASN A 597 -34.70 -16.85 -0.28
CA ASN A 597 -34.53 -16.15 -1.56
C ASN A 597 -33.54 -14.97 -1.52
N TRP A 598 -33.04 -14.60 -0.33
CA TRP A 598 -32.01 -13.57 -0.15
C TRP A 598 -30.59 -14.14 -0.24
N ALA A 599 -30.45 -15.47 -0.30
CA ALA A 599 -29.16 -16.13 -0.37
C ALA A 599 -28.40 -15.88 -1.67
N ASN A 600 -27.10 -15.78 -1.52
CA ASN A 600 -26.11 -15.87 -2.58
C ASN A 600 -25.65 -17.33 -2.73
N TYR A 601 -25.34 -17.72 -3.96
CA TYR A 601 -24.96 -19.10 -4.30
C TYR A 601 -23.72 -19.12 -5.22
N ASP A 602 -23.06 -20.27 -5.28
CA ASP A 602 -22.16 -20.56 -6.40
C ASP A 602 -22.89 -20.95 -7.69
N ASN A 603 -22.15 -21.02 -8.78
CA ASN A 603 -22.61 -21.48 -10.09
C ASN A 603 -23.11 -22.95 -10.13
N ARG A 604 -23.10 -23.66 -9.00
CA ARG A 604 -23.62 -25.03 -8.84
C ARG A 604 -24.75 -25.11 -7.80
N GLY A 605 -25.17 -23.98 -7.22
CA GLY A 605 -26.23 -23.90 -6.21
C GLY A 605 -25.77 -24.15 -4.77
N SER A 606 -24.47 -24.17 -4.47
CA SER A 606 -23.98 -24.25 -3.08
C SER A 606 -24.21 -22.93 -2.36
N LEU A 607 -24.78 -23.01 -1.16
CA LEU A 607 -25.05 -21.87 -0.27
C LEU A 607 -23.82 -21.43 0.53
N ILE A 608 -22.98 -22.40 0.92
CA ILE A 608 -21.73 -22.16 1.64
C ILE A 608 -20.57 -22.42 0.66
N PRO A 609 -19.61 -21.50 0.52
CA PRO A 609 -18.47 -21.72 -0.37
C PRO A 609 -17.62 -22.90 0.07
N PRO A 610 -17.20 -23.78 -0.85
CA PRO A 610 -16.17 -24.77 -0.56
C PRO A 610 -14.94 -24.09 0.04
N GLY A 611 -14.41 -24.64 1.14
CA GLY A 611 -13.29 -24.06 1.87
C GLY A 611 -13.64 -22.96 2.88
N GLN A 612 -14.91 -22.52 2.97
CA GLN A 612 -15.36 -21.45 3.89
C GLN A 612 -16.50 -21.92 4.80
N THR A 613 -16.78 -21.11 5.82
CA THR A 613 -17.65 -21.47 6.96
C THR A 613 -18.94 -20.63 7.04
N LYS A 614 -19.20 -19.77 6.05
CA LYS A 614 -20.18 -18.67 6.13
C LYS A 614 -21.02 -18.57 4.85
N PRO A 615 -22.36 -18.60 4.90
CA PRO A 615 -23.23 -18.23 3.79
C PRO A 615 -23.33 -16.70 3.66
N PHE A 616 -23.67 -16.23 2.46
CA PHE A 616 -23.76 -14.81 2.14
C PHE A 616 -25.15 -14.42 1.61
N LEU A 617 -25.55 -13.18 1.86
CA LEU A 617 -26.68 -12.50 1.21
C LEU A 617 -26.27 -12.10 -0.22
N ASP A 618 -27.24 -11.99 -1.14
CA ASP A 618 -27.02 -11.47 -2.50
C ASP A 618 -26.99 -9.93 -2.50
N PRO A 619 -25.83 -9.27 -2.78
CA PRO A 619 -25.73 -7.81 -2.80
C PRO A 619 -26.58 -7.11 -3.87
N ALA A 620 -27.02 -7.86 -4.89
CA ALA A 620 -27.94 -7.37 -5.92
C ALA A 620 -29.41 -7.38 -5.47
N ASN A 621 -29.76 -8.09 -4.39
CA ASN A 621 -31.15 -8.22 -3.97
C ASN A 621 -31.64 -6.92 -3.30
N PRO A 622 -32.67 -6.23 -3.84
CA PRO A 622 -33.14 -4.96 -3.28
C PRO A 622 -33.74 -5.10 -1.87
N GLU A 623 -34.33 -6.25 -1.53
CA GLU A 623 -34.86 -6.51 -0.19
C GLU A 623 -33.73 -6.69 0.83
N VAL A 624 -32.63 -7.35 0.44
CA VAL A 624 -31.40 -7.44 1.24
C VAL A 624 -30.83 -6.06 1.52
N ARG A 625 -30.72 -5.21 0.48
CA ARG A 625 -30.21 -3.84 0.62
C ARG A 625 -31.08 -3.02 1.56
N ALA A 626 -32.41 -3.05 1.38
CA ALA A 626 -33.35 -2.35 2.23
C ALA A 626 -33.29 -2.83 3.69
N TYR A 627 -33.18 -4.14 3.92
CA TYR A 627 -33.01 -4.73 5.26
C TYR A 627 -31.72 -4.26 5.94
N LEU A 628 -30.57 -4.31 5.24
CA LEU A 628 -29.29 -3.89 5.80
C LEU A 628 -29.26 -2.38 6.08
N LEU A 629 -29.80 -1.56 5.18
CA LEU A 629 -29.94 -0.12 5.40
C LEU A 629 -30.84 0.17 6.62
N SER A 630 -31.98 -0.51 6.76
CA SER A 630 -32.87 -0.38 7.92
C SER A 630 -32.18 -0.79 9.23
N LEU A 631 -31.34 -1.84 9.20
CA LEU A 631 -30.59 -2.31 10.36
C LEU A 631 -29.47 -1.33 10.76
N PHE A 632 -28.85 -0.66 9.77
CA PHE A 632 -27.83 0.35 10.04
C PHE A 632 -28.45 1.66 10.51
N GLU A 633 -29.58 2.08 9.95
CA GLU A 633 -30.41 3.17 10.46
C GLU A 633 -30.86 2.90 11.89
N GLU A 634 -31.31 1.68 12.21
CA GLU A 634 -31.67 1.29 13.57
C GLU A 634 -30.51 1.48 14.56
N ILE A 635 -29.29 1.08 14.18
CA ILE A 635 -28.09 1.27 15.01
C ILE A 635 -27.81 2.76 15.21
N VAL A 636 -27.77 3.54 14.13
CA VAL A 636 -27.38 4.96 14.14
C VAL A 636 -28.40 5.87 14.83
N THR A 637 -29.69 5.50 14.80
CA THR A 637 -30.78 6.31 15.41
C THR A 637 -31.09 5.93 16.84
N ARG A 638 -30.91 4.67 17.26
CA ARG A 638 -31.20 4.21 18.63
C ARG A 638 -30.02 4.32 19.59
N TYR A 639 -28.79 4.34 19.08
CA TYR A 639 -27.57 4.31 19.88
C TYR A 639 -26.68 5.48 19.47
N ASP A 640 -26.12 6.24 20.42
CA ASP A 640 -25.23 7.37 20.12
C ASP A 640 -23.81 6.86 19.78
N VAL A 641 -23.72 6.08 18.71
CA VAL A 641 -22.45 5.56 18.19
C VAL A 641 -21.70 6.67 17.45
N ASP A 642 -20.38 6.64 17.56
CA ASP A 642 -19.48 7.61 16.94
C ASP A 642 -19.22 7.29 15.46
N GLY A 643 -19.36 6.01 15.10
CA GLY A 643 -19.11 5.49 13.76
C GLY A 643 -19.86 4.20 13.45
N LEU A 644 -19.82 3.82 12.19
CA LEU A 644 -20.28 2.53 11.67
C LEU A 644 -19.11 1.91 10.91
N GLN A 645 -18.82 0.64 11.18
CA GLN A 645 -17.75 -0.09 10.49
C GLN A 645 -18.30 -1.29 9.73
N LEU A 646 -18.20 -1.23 8.40
CA LEU A 646 -18.65 -2.30 7.51
C LEU A 646 -17.55 -3.37 7.36
N ASP A 647 -17.88 -4.59 7.75
CA ASP A 647 -17.08 -5.79 7.48
C ASP A 647 -17.91 -6.76 6.61
N TYR A 648 -17.24 -7.73 5.99
CA TYR A 648 -17.82 -8.62 4.96
C TYR A 648 -18.57 -7.84 3.86
N ILE A 649 -18.11 -6.61 3.57
CA ILE A 649 -18.56 -5.76 2.47
C ILE A 649 -17.91 -6.23 1.15
N ARG A 650 -18.26 -7.46 0.76
CA ARG A 650 -17.66 -8.22 -0.35
C ARG A 650 -18.45 -9.49 -0.65
N TYR A 651 -18.12 -10.15 -1.75
CA TYR A 651 -18.48 -11.55 -2.00
C TYR A 651 -17.53 -12.50 -1.22
N PRO A 652 -17.91 -13.78 -1.01
CA PRO A 652 -17.01 -14.80 -0.48
C PRO A 652 -15.77 -14.99 -1.36
N PHE A 653 -14.71 -15.60 -0.80
CA PHE A 653 -13.54 -15.97 -1.61
C PHE A 653 -13.92 -17.02 -2.65
N GLN A 654 -13.38 -16.85 -3.85
CA GLN A 654 -13.55 -17.73 -5.00
C GLN A 654 -12.24 -17.61 -5.79
N ASP A 655 -11.76 -18.72 -6.34
CA ASP A 655 -10.76 -18.68 -7.41
C ASP A 655 -11.48 -19.06 -8.71
N PRO A 656 -11.78 -18.09 -9.59
CA PRO A 656 -12.42 -18.41 -10.86
C PRO A 656 -11.58 -19.36 -11.73
N ARG A 657 -10.26 -19.41 -11.55
CA ARG A 657 -9.33 -20.26 -12.32
C ARG A 657 -9.08 -21.62 -11.67
N ALA A 658 -9.28 -21.79 -10.36
CA ALA A 658 -9.10 -23.06 -9.65
C ALA A 658 -10.43 -23.67 -9.18
N GLY A 659 -10.75 -24.88 -9.65
CA GLY A 659 -11.94 -25.62 -9.23
C GLY A 659 -13.27 -25.19 -9.86
N GLY A 660 -13.33 -24.00 -10.48
CA GLY A 660 -14.48 -23.53 -11.25
C GLY A 660 -15.76 -23.31 -10.43
N HIS A 661 -15.61 -23.09 -9.12
CA HIS A 661 -16.66 -22.60 -8.24
C HIS A 661 -16.56 -21.09 -8.17
N THR A 662 -17.59 -20.38 -8.62
CA THR A 662 -17.65 -18.91 -8.58
C THR A 662 -18.96 -18.48 -7.94
N TYR A 663 -18.96 -17.34 -7.26
CA TYR A 663 -20.09 -16.87 -6.43
C TYR A 663 -20.83 -15.69 -7.05
N GLY A 664 -22.00 -15.35 -6.50
CA GLY A 664 -22.84 -14.26 -7.00
C GLY A 664 -24.06 -14.72 -7.78
N TYR A 665 -24.38 -16.01 -7.76
CA TYR A 665 -25.48 -16.58 -8.53
C TYR A 665 -26.82 -16.58 -7.78
N GLY A 666 -26.97 -15.63 -6.85
CA GLY A 666 -28.24 -15.29 -6.23
C GLY A 666 -29.31 -14.93 -7.28
N MET A 667 -30.58 -15.17 -6.93
CA MET A 667 -31.68 -15.04 -7.88
C MET A 667 -31.81 -13.61 -8.43
N ALA A 668 -31.60 -12.59 -7.59
CA ALA A 668 -31.71 -11.20 -8.01
C ALA A 668 -30.55 -10.82 -8.94
N ALA A 669 -29.31 -11.18 -8.59
CA ALA A 669 -28.13 -10.91 -9.42
C ALA A 669 -28.23 -11.53 -10.83
N ARG A 670 -28.65 -12.81 -10.93
CA ARG A 670 -28.84 -13.50 -12.23
C ARG A 670 -29.88 -12.81 -13.09
N GLN A 671 -31.06 -12.52 -12.52
CA GLN A 671 -32.15 -11.87 -13.25
C GLN A 671 -31.80 -10.45 -13.70
N GLN A 672 -31.09 -9.67 -12.86
CA GLN A 672 -30.64 -8.33 -13.24
C GLN A 672 -29.60 -8.37 -14.35
N PHE A 673 -28.59 -9.22 -14.24
CA PHE A 673 -27.58 -9.37 -15.29
C PHE A 673 -28.17 -9.87 -16.61
N GLN A 674 -29.12 -10.80 -16.57
CA GLN A 674 -29.83 -11.27 -17.76
C GLN A 674 -30.67 -10.16 -18.41
N ARG A 675 -31.34 -9.32 -17.63
CA ARG A 675 -32.05 -8.13 -18.17
C ARG A 675 -31.12 -7.11 -18.81
N LEU A 676 -29.91 -6.93 -18.25
CA LEU A 676 -28.92 -5.98 -18.76
C LEU A 676 -28.16 -6.47 -20.00
N THR A 677 -27.99 -7.79 -20.17
CA THR A 677 -27.06 -8.36 -21.16
C THR A 677 -27.64 -9.42 -22.09
N GLY A 678 -28.87 -9.88 -21.86
CA GLY A 678 -29.50 -11.00 -22.55
C GLY A 678 -29.08 -12.40 -22.07
N SER A 679 -27.97 -12.50 -21.31
CA SER A 679 -27.36 -13.78 -20.90
C SER A 679 -27.56 -14.07 -19.41
N ASP A 680 -27.99 -15.29 -19.06
CA ASP A 680 -27.90 -15.77 -17.66
C ASP A 680 -26.42 -16.02 -17.32
N PRO A 681 -25.88 -15.43 -16.23
CA PRO A 681 -24.46 -15.53 -15.97
C PRO A 681 -24.00 -16.93 -15.55
N VAL A 682 -24.92 -17.86 -15.19
CA VAL A 682 -24.55 -19.19 -14.62
C VAL A 682 -23.62 -20.03 -15.49
N ASN A 683 -23.66 -19.84 -16.81
CA ASN A 683 -22.83 -20.55 -17.78
C ASN A 683 -21.54 -19.78 -18.16
N LEU A 684 -21.30 -18.61 -17.57
CA LEU A 684 -20.09 -17.83 -17.82
C LEU A 684 -18.88 -18.45 -17.11
N SER A 685 -17.81 -18.66 -17.88
CA SER A 685 -16.48 -18.99 -17.36
C SER A 685 -15.54 -17.78 -17.44
N PRO A 686 -14.37 -17.78 -16.77
CA PRO A 686 -13.38 -16.70 -16.90
C PRO A 686 -12.80 -16.49 -18.29
N SER A 687 -12.97 -17.45 -19.21
CA SER A 687 -12.59 -17.32 -20.62
C SER A 687 -13.72 -16.76 -21.49
N HIS A 688 -14.95 -16.62 -20.98
CA HIS A 688 -16.08 -16.08 -21.74
C HIS A 688 -15.96 -14.56 -21.89
N PRO A 689 -16.24 -13.96 -23.08
CA PRO A 689 -16.11 -12.52 -23.30
C PRO A 689 -16.89 -11.65 -22.30
N GLN A 690 -18.09 -12.10 -21.88
CA GLN A 690 -18.91 -11.39 -20.89
C GLN A 690 -18.46 -11.56 -19.43
N TRP A 691 -17.40 -12.32 -19.13
CA TRP A 691 -16.93 -12.52 -17.75
C TRP A 691 -16.54 -11.22 -17.04
N GLN A 692 -15.92 -10.29 -17.78
CA GLN A 692 -15.56 -8.99 -17.24
C GLN A 692 -16.80 -8.12 -16.98
N GLN A 693 -17.85 -8.23 -17.80
CA GLN A 693 -19.14 -7.58 -17.55
C GLN A 693 -19.79 -8.13 -16.27
N TRP A 694 -19.75 -9.46 -16.06
CA TRP A 694 -20.27 -10.09 -14.84
C TRP A 694 -19.48 -9.72 -13.58
N THR A 695 -18.16 -9.61 -13.70
CA THR A 695 -17.29 -9.17 -12.60
C THR A 695 -17.51 -7.70 -12.26
N ALA A 696 -17.63 -6.83 -13.26
CA ALA A 696 -17.97 -5.42 -13.09
C ALA A 696 -19.37 -5.24 -12.46
N PHE A 697 -20.39 -5.97 -12.94
CA PHE A 697 -21.75 -5.94 -12.39
C PHE A 697 -21.76 -6.26 -10.89
N ARG A 698 -21.13 -7.39 -10.48
CA ARG A 698 -21.04 -7.79 -9.07
C ARG A 698 -20.26 -6.78 -8.23
N THR A 699 -19.16 -6.23 -8.75
CA THR A 699 -18.38 -5.18 -8.07
C THR A 699 -19.21 -3.92 -7.85
N GLU A 700 -19.99 -3.50 -8.84
CA GLU A 700 -20.83 -2.30 -8.69
C GLU A 700 -22.02 -2.50 -7.72
N GLN A 701 -22.49 -3.74 -7.49
CA GLN A 701 -23.45 -4.00 -6.41
C GLN A 701 -22.87 -3.64 -5.04
N VAL A 702 -21.58 -3.93 -4.81
CA VAL A 702 -20.87 -3.58 -3.58
C VAL A 702 -20.59 -2.08 -3.53
N ASN A 703 -20.04 -1.49 -4.61
CA ASN A 703 -19.72 -0.05 -4.69
C ASN A 703 -20.95 0.83 -4.41
N SER A 704 -22.05 0.57 -5.13
CA SER A 704 -23.29 1.31 -4.95
C SER A 704 -23.87 1.12 -3.54
N PHE A 705 -23.68 -0.05 -2.92
CA PHE A 705 -24.16 -0.26 -1.55
C PHE A 705 -23.36 0.55 -0.53
N VAL A 706 -22.04 0.65 -0.68
CA VAL A 706 -21.22 1.53 0.18
C VAL A 706 -21.64 2.99 0.03
N ALA A 707 -21.92 3.45 -1.19
CA ALA A 707 -22.45 4.79 -1.44
C ALA A 707 -23.89 4.99 -0.89
N ASP A 708 -24.74 3.96 -0.90
CA ASP A 708 -26.07 4.00 -0.26
C ASP A 708 -25.95 4.14 1.26
N VAL A 709 -25.07 3.35 1.89
CA VAL A 709 -24.79 3.44 3.34
C VAL A 709 -24.22 4.81 3.70
N SER A 710 -23.26 5.32 2.91
CA SER A 710 -22.69 6.66 3.09
C SER A 710 -23.76 7.76 3.12
N ARG A 711 -24.63 7.76 2.10
CA ARG A 711 -25.75 8.72 2.01
C ARG A 711 -26.75 8.58 3.16
N LEU A 712 -27.04 7.36 3.59
CA LEU A 712 -27.90 7.11 4.75
C LEU A 712 -27.27 7.67 6.03
N VAL A 713 -26.06 7.23 6.40
CA VAL A 713 -25.49 7.55 7.70
C VAL A 713 -25.13 9.03 7.83
N HIS A 714 -24.59 9.66 6.79
CA HIS A 714 -24.31 11.10 6.81
C HIS A 714 -25.58 11.96 6.67
N GLY A 715 -26.68 11.40 6.14
CA GLY A 715 -28.01 12.04 6.16
C GLY A 715 -28.67 12.03 7.54
N LEU A 716 -28.40 11.00 8.35
CA LEU A 716 -28.88 10.87 9.74
C LEU A 716 -27.99 11.61 10.74
N LYS A 717 -26.67 11.46 10.64
CA LYS A 717 -25.65 12.02 11.55
C LYS A 717 -24.40 12.41 10.72
N PRO A 718 -24.29 13.65 10.21
CA PRO A 718 -23.21 14.07 9.30
C PRO A 718 -21.79 13.89 9.85
N GLU A 719 -21.64 13.97 11.17
CA GLU A 719 -20.40 13.73 11.88
C GLU A 719 -20.07 12.25 12.14
N LEU A 720 -20.96 11.31 11.81
CA LEU A 720 -20.70 9.89 12.00
C LEU A 720 -19.58 9.40 11.07
N ILE A 721 -18.64 8.64 11.63
CA ILE A 721 -17.48 8.12 10.92
C ILE A 721 -17.83 6.79 10.24
N LEU A 722 -17.83 6.75 8.91
CA LEU A 722 -18.03 5.51 8.16
C LEU A 722 -16.68 4.87 7.83
N SER A 723 -16.43 3.65 8.31
CA SER A 723 -15.20 2.91 8.03
C SER A 723 -15.47 1.51 7.46
N THR A 724 -14.47 0.91 6.83
CA THR A 724 -14.59 -0.44 6.24
C THR A 724 -13.41 -1.33 6.57
N ALA A 725 -13.65 -2.57 7.00
CA ALA A 725 -12.63 -3.61 7.10
C ALA A 725 -12.43 -4.28 5.73
N VAL A 726 -11.21 -4.18 5.17
CA VAL A 726 -10.92 -4.62 3.79
C VAL A 726 -9.61 -5.38 3.68
N PHE A 727 -9.45 -6.16 2.60
CA PHE A 727 -8.19 -6.84 2.34
C PHE A 727 -7.14 -5.87 1.78
N ALA A 728 -5.91 -5.96 2.32
CA ALA A 728 -4.73 -5.26 1.81
C ALA A 728 -4.16 -5.88 0.50
N LEU A 729 -4.86 -6.85 -0.09
CA LEU A 729 -4.46 -7.52 -1.32
C LEU A 729 -4.55 -6.58 -2.54
N PRO A 730 -3.74 -6.78 -3.60
CA PRO A 730 -3.80 -5.96 -4.82
C PRO A 730 -5.21 -5.89 -5.45
N GLU A 731 -5.57 -4.72 -5.98
CA GLU A 731 -6.89 -4.42 -6.61
C GLU A 731 -7.39 -5.59 -7.47
N ARG A 732 -6.57 -6.00 -8.45
CA ARG A 732 -6.88 -7.07 -9.40
C ARG A 732 -7.29 -8.37 -8.71
N ARG A 733 -6.65 -8.74 -7.60
CA ARG A 733 -7.04 -9.94 -6.83
C ARG A 733 -8.40 -9.72 -6.20
N ARG A 734 -8.57 -8.64 -5.44
CA ARG A 734 -9.85 -8.38 -4.76
C ARG A 734 -11.03 -8.27 -5.72
N VAL A 735 -10.89 -7.53 -6.82
CA VAL A 735 -11.96 -7.37 -7.81
C VAL A 735 -12.36 -8.70 -8.45
N ASN A 736 -11.40 -9.58 -8.77
CA ASN A 736 -11.70 -10.88 -9.40
C ASN A 736 -12.13 -11.97 -8.40
N GLU A 737 -11.60 -11.96 -7.18
CA GLU A 737 -11.75 -13.04 -6.19
C GLU A 737 -12.81 -12.76 -5.11
N ILE A 738 -13.12 -11.50 -4.80
CA ILE A 738 -14.12 -11.11 -3.77
C ILE A 738 -14.98 -9.89 -4.15
N GLN A 739 -14.77 -9.29 -5.33
CA GLN A 739 -15.45 -8.07 -5.81
C GLN A 739 -15.39 -6.87 -4.83
N GLN A 740 -14.31 -6.77 -4.05
CA GLN A 740 -14.08 -5.66 -3.12
C GLN A 740 -13.18 -4.61 -3.78
N ASN A 741 -13.76 -3.51 -4.28
CA ASN A 741 -13.03 -2.40 -4.90
C ASN A 741 -13.07 -1.15 -4.02
N TRP A 742 -12.28 -1.16 -2.95
CA TRP A 742 -12.33 -0.12 -1.93
C TRP A 742 -11.64 1.18 -2.35
N GLU A 743 -10.78 1.14 -3.37
CA GLU A 743 -10.19 2.33 -3.99
C GLU A 743 -11.25 3.27 -4.54
N VAL A 744 -12.29 2.71 -5.19
CA VAL A 744 -13.44 3.49 -5.69
C VAL A 744 -14.18 4.20 -4.54
N TRP A 745 -14.35 3.54 -3.39
CA TRP A 745 -15.05 4.11 -2.23
C TRP A 745 -14.21 5.24 -1.60
N ALA A 746 -12.89 5.04 -1.54
CA ALA A 746 -11.94 6.02 -1.04
C ALA A 746 -11.86 7.28 -1.94
N GLN A 747 -11.77 7.08 -3.26
CA GLN A 747 -11.74 8.15 -4.28
C GLN A 747 -13.03 8.98 -4.31
N ARG A 748 -14.19 8.33 -4.22
CA ARG A 748 -15.50 9.01 -4.15
C ARG A 748 -15.71 9.76 -2.84
N GLY A 749 -14.94 9.43 -1.80
CA GLY A 749 -15.16 9.90 -0.44
C GLY A 749 -16.40 9.30 0.21
N ASP A 750 -16.85 8.13 -0.28
CA ASP A 750 -18.00 7.39 0.28
C ASP A 750 -17.70 6.97 1.75
N VAL A 751 -16.43 6.82 2.11
CA VAL A 751 -16.00 6.39 3.45
C VAL A 751 -14.95 7.34 4.03
N ASP A 752 -14.89 7.40 5.36
CA ASP A 752 -13.93 8.20 6.12
C ASP A 752 -12.61 7.48 6.34
N MET A 753 -12.64 6.16 6.53
CA MET A 753 -11.45 5.38 6.83
C MET A 753 -11.49 3.96 6.24
N ILE A 754 -10.45 3.63 5.48
CA ILE A 754 -10.17 2.25 5.04
C ILE A 754 -9.31 1.57 6.11
N VAL A 755 -9.85 0.53 6.75
CA VAL A 755 -9.12 -0.27 7.73
C VAL A 755 -8.60 -1.54 7.05
N LEU A 756 -7.29 -1.60 6.82
CA LEU A 756 -6.66 -2.71 6.09
C LEU A 756 -6.45 -3.91 7.02
N MET A 757 -6.92 -5.09 6.65
CA MET A 757 -6.55 -6.37 7.26
C MET A 757 -5.15 -6.80 6.83
N SER A 758 -4.14 -6.00 7.19
CA SER A 758 -2.72 -6.19 6.88
C SER A 758 -2.06 -7.22 7.81
N TYR A 759 -2.75 -8.32 8.08
CA TYR A 759 -2.38 -9.32 9.08
C TYR A 759 -1.16 -10.13 8.64
N ALA A 760 -0.06 -10.00 9.38
CA ALA A 760 1.20 -10.70 9.13
C ALA A 760 1.92 -11.10 10.42
N ARG A 761 2.70 -12.19 10.36
CA ARG A 761 3.48 -12.73 11.49
C ARG A 761 4.74 -11.91 11.82
N ASP A 762 5.18 -11.05 10.90
CA ASP A 762 6.42 -10.28 11.00
C ASP A 762 6.23 -8.88 10.40
N THR A 763 7.14 -7.95 10.74
CA THR A 763 7.06 -6.54 10.33
C THR A 763 7.29 -6.32 8.83
N ASN A 764 8.10 -7.15 8.18
CA ASN A 764 8.26 -7.08 6.72
C ASN A 764 6.98 -7.56 6.02
N GLY A 765 6.30 -8.57 6.58
CA GLY A 765 4.98 -9.04 6.11
C GLY A 765 3.91 -7.96 6.23
N LEU A 766 3.87 -7.24 7.34
CA LEU A 766 2.98 -6.08 7.52
C LEU A 766 3.28 -5.01 6.46
N GLN A 767 4.55 -4.64 6.28
CA GLN A 767 4.96 -3.65 5.29
C GLN A 767 4.66 -4.10 3.85
N ARG A 768 4.83 -5.39 3.50
CA ARG A 768 4.44 -5.94 2.19
C ARG A 768 2.93 -5.80 1.90
N LEU A 769 2.10 -5.77 2.94
CA LEU A 769 0.64 -5.60 2.81
C LEU A 769 0.23 -4.12 2.85
N ALA A 770 0.84 -3.30 3.70
CA ALA A 770 0.44 -1.91 3.93
C ALA A 770 1.11 -0.91 2.98
N ASN A 771 2.42 -1.05 2.70
CA ASN A 771 3.19 -0.05 1.96
C ASN A 771 2.69 0.26 0.54
N PRO A 772 2.13 -0.69 -0.25
CA PRO A 772 1.54 -0.37 -1.56
C PRO A 772 0.40 0.66 -1.50
N TRP A 773 -0.24 0.82 -0.33
CA TRP A 773 -1.36 1.73 -0.11
C TRP A 773 -0.95 3.00 0.64
N LEU A 774 0.17 2.95 1.38
CA LEU A 774 0.70 4.08 2.14
C LEU A 774 1.76 4.88 1.37
N LEU A 775 2.66 4.22 0.63
CA LEU A 775 3.88 4.84 0.06
C LEU A 775 3.87 4.97 -1.47
N GLU A 776 3.00 4.24 -2.18
CA GLU A 776 3.11 4.10 -3.65
C GLU A 776 2.16 5.03 -4.43
N ASN A 777 1.86 6.24 -3.91
CA ASN A 777 1.00 7.25 -4.56
C ASN A 777 -0.31 6.67 -5.11
N ALA A 778 -0.96 5.80 -4.34
CA ALA A 778 -2.28 5.29 -4.67
C ALA A 778 -3.26 6.48 -4.64
N ASP A 779 -3.91 6.77 -5.77
CA ASP A 779 -4.94 7.81 -5.87
C ASP A 779 -6.18 7.33 -5.11
N LEU A 780 -6.23 7.63 -3.81
CA LEU A 780 -7.28 7.21 -2.87
C LEU A 780 -8.10 8.41 -2.37
N GLY A 781 -7.99 9.55 -3.05
CA GLY A 781 -8.59 10.82 -2.63
C GLY A 781 -8.05 11.26 -1.26
N THR A 782 -8.96 11.69 -0.39
CA THR A 782 -8.64 12.23 0.95
C THR A 782 -8.98 11.27 2.08
N THR A 783 -9.32 10.02 1.78
CA THR A 783 -9.76 9.01 2.75
C THR A 783 -8.59 8.48 3.58
N LEU A 784 -8.76 8.36 4.90
CA LEU A 784 -7.68 7.90 5.78
C LEU A 784 -7.47 6.38 5.67
N ILE A 785 -6.20 5.95 5.69
CA ILE A 785 -5.82 4.54 5.69
C ILE A 785 -5.33 4.14 7.09
N LEU A 786 -5.87 3.04 7.62
CA LEU A 786 -5.58 2.51 8.94
C LEU A 786 -5.15 1.03 8.88
N PRO A 787 -3.85 0.71 8.92
CA PRO A 787 -3.38 -0.67 8.88
C PRO A 787 -3.71 -1.44 10.16
N GLY A 788 -4.18 -2.68 9.99
CA GLY A 788 -4.58 -3.60 11.04
C GLY A 788 -3.52 -4.65 11.34
N ILE A 789 -3.26 -4.87 12.63
CA ILE A 789 -2.34 -5.86 13.19
C ILE A 789 -3.16 -6.96 13.88
N ARG A 790 -2.93 -8.24 13.52
CA ARG A 790 -3.58 -9.38 14.19
C ARG A 790 -2.71 -9.87 15.34
N LEU A 791 -3.13 -9.61 16.58
CA LEU A 791 -2.42 -9.96 17.82
C LEU A 791 -2.29 -11.48 18.05
N LEU A 792 -3.22 -12.29 17.53
CA LEU A 792 -3.18 -13.75 17.70
C LEU A 792 -1.88 -14.33 17.12
N ASN A 793 -1.14 -15.06 17.96
CA ASN A 793 0.17 -15.67 17.65
C ASN A 793 1.30 -14.68 17.32
N LEU A 794 1.18 -13.39 17.71
CA LEU A 794 2.31 -12.47 17.73
C LEU A 794 2.96 -12.40 19.12
N SER A 795 4.28 -12.21 19.15
CA SER A 795 4.99 -11.84 20.37
C SER A 795 4.86 -10.34 20.64
N ASN A 796 5.07 -9.92 21.89
CA ASN A 796 4.91 -8.52 22.28
C ASN A 796 5.89 -7.60 21.54
N GLU A 797 7.11 -8.09 21.31
CA GLU A 797 8.18 -7.41 20.57
C GLU A 797 7.78 -7.17 19.12
N THR A 798 7.19 -8.17 18.44
CA THR A 798 6.71 -8.04 17.07
C THR A 798 5.54 -7.06 16.96
N VAL A 799 4.61 -7.05 17.92
CA VAL A 799 3.50 -6.08 17.94
C VAL A 799 4.01 -4.65 18.09
N VAL A 800 4.97 -4.43 18.99
CA VAL A 800 5.66 -3.14 19.16
C VAL A 800 6.38 -2.71 17.88
N ASP A 801 7.15 -3.61 17.28
CA ASP A 801 7.94 -3.35 16.08
C ASP A 801 7.04 -3.02 14.86
N GLN A 802 5.91 -3.73 14.75
CA GLN A 802 4.85 -3.44 13.78
C GLN A 802 4.20 -2.07 14.02
N ILE A 803 3.86 -1.71 15.26
CA ILE A 803 3.31 -0.39 15.59
C ILE A 803 4.31 0.73 15.24
N GLN A 804 5.60 0.58 15.58
CA GLN A 804 6.60 1.57 15.21
C GLN A 804 6.76 1.68 13.68
N ALA A 805 6.72 0.57 12.94
CA ALA A 805 6.76 0.60 11.48
C ALA A 805 5.60 1.40 10.87
N LEU A 806 4.41 1.38 11.49
CA LEU A 806 3.26 2.17 11.06
C LEU A 806 3.38 3.65 11.46
N ARG A 807 3.99 3.97 12.61
CA ARG A 807 4.32 5.35 13.03
C ARG A 807 5.38 6.01 12.16
N ASP A 808 6.27 5.20 11.59
CA ASP A 808 7.31 5.63 10.64
C ASP A 808 6.81 5.68 9.18
N SER A 809 5.55 5.30 8.94
CA SER A 809 4.86 5.32 7.63
C SER A 809 3.80 6.43 7.59
N PRO A 810 3.28 6.86 6.42
CA PRO A 810 2.29 7.94 6.33
C PRO A 810 0.88 7.46 6.71
N SER A 811 0.70 7.04 7.97
CA SER A 811 -0.53 6.45 8.50
C SER A 811 -1.25 7.37 9.48
N GLY A 812 -2.59 7.33 9.46
CA GLY A 812 -3.44 7.93 10.49
C GLY A 812 -3.30 7.25 11.86
N GLY A 813 -2.78 6.02 11.90
CA GLY A 813 -2.58 5.26 13.14
C GLY A 813 -2.50 3.75 12.89
N PHE A 814 -3.15 2.95 13.74
CA PHE A 814 -3.28 1.50 13.58
C PHE A 814 -4.57 0.95 14.20
N ALA A 815 -4.94 -0.28 13.81
CA ALA A 815 -6.01 -1.06 14.43
C ALA A 815 -5.49 -2.42 14.92
N LEU A 816 -6.00 -2.92 16.05
CA LEU A 816 -5.58 -4.19 16.65
C LEU A 816 -6.69 -5.24 16.62
N PHE A 817 -6.45 -6.41 16.02
CA PHE A 817 -7.39 -7.54 15.94
C PHE A 817 -6.91 -8.72 16.80
N ALA A 818 -7.57 -9.12 17.87
CA ALA A 818 -8.76 -8.55 18.50
C ALA A 818 -8.56 -8.48 20.02
N ALA A 819 -9.48 -7.85 20.74
CA ALA A 819 -9.42 -7.61 22.18
C ALA A 819 -9.17 -8.88 23.01
N GLU A 820 -9.68 -10.04 22.59
CA GLU A 820 -9.41 -11.35 23.24
C GLU A 820 -7.90 -11.65 23.38
N ASN A 821 -7.07 -11.14 22.45
CA ASN A 821 -5.63 -11.41 22.34
C ASN A 821 -4.76 -10.30 22.96
N LEU A 822 -5.36 -9.25 23.54
CA LEU A 822 -4.63 -8.17 24.20
C LEU A 822 -4.12 -8.62 25.57
N ASN A 823 -2.99 -9.33 25.58
CA ASN A 823 -2.38 -9.90 26.78
C ASN A 823 -1.87 -8.82 27.79
N SER A 824 -1.61 -9.23 29.03
CA SER A 824 -1.18 -8.32 30.12
C SER A 824 0.17 -7.65 29.87
N GLY A 825 1.07 -8.28 29.12
CA GLY A 825 2.35 -7.68 28.69
C GLY A 825 2.11 -6.53 27.73
N LEU A 826 1.30 -6.73 26.69
CA LEU A 826 0.88 -5.65 25.79
C LEU A 826 0.15 -4.52 26.52
N GLN A 827 -0.76 -4.82 27.44
CA GLN A 827 -1.44 -3.80 28.26
C GLN A 827 -0.44 -2.96 29.08
N THR A 828 0.62 -3.59 29.60
CA THR A 828 1.67 -2.90 30.38
C THR A 828 2.51 -2.01 29.48
N ILE A 829 3.01 -2.55 28.36
CA ILE A 829 3.78 -1.80 27.35
C ILE A 829 2.96 -0.61 26.83
N PHE A 830 1.70 -0.85 26.43
CA PHE A 830 0.83 0.19 25.90
C PHE A 830 0.58 1.29 26.92
N ARG A 831 0.36 0.98 28.21
CA ARG A 831 0.28 1.99 29.26
C ARG A 831 1.56 2.83 29.38
N GLN A 832 2.73 2.19 29.36
CA GLN A 832 4.02 2.88 29.49
C GLN A 832 4.30 3.80 28.30
N ILE A 833 4.05 3.35 27.06
CA ILE A 833 4.28 4.17 25.86
C ILE A 833 3.22 5.27 25.65
N GLN A 834 2.12 5.27 26.40
CA GLN A 834 1.16 6.38 26.44
C GLN A 834 1.55 7.43 27.49
N GLY A 835 2.15 7.00 28.59
CA GLY A 835 2.47 7.86 29.73
C GLY A 835 1.26 8.13 30.64
N GLU A 836 1.49 8.97 31.66
CA GLU A 836 0.46 9.31 32.66
C GLU A 836 -0.59 10.32 32.15
N SER A 837 -0.40 10.91 30.96
CA SER A 837 -1.27 11.94 30.37
C SER A 837 -2.59 11.40 29.79
N ALA A 838 -3.26 10.48 30.49
CA ALA A 838 -4.68 10.20 30.28
C ALA A 838 -5.59 11.40 30.63
N ALA A 839 -5.02 12.50 31.15
CA ALA A 839 -5.71 13.71 31.59
C ALA A 839 -5.92 14.79 30.50
N THR A 840 -5.39 14.61 29.28
CA THR A 840 -5.59 15.55 28.16
C THR A 840 -6.05 14.78 26.93
N SER A 841 -7.23 15.10 26.40
CA SER A 841 -7.78 14.45 25.20
C SER A 841 -6.93 14.79 23.97
N GLU A 842 -6.14 13.83 23.53
CA GLU A 842 -5.32 13.93 22.33
C GLU A 842 -6.20 13.98 21.07
N PRO A 843 -5.95 14.89 20.10
CA PRO A 843 -6.83 15.08 18.94
C PRO A 843 -6.84 13.84 18.03
N ILE A 844 -8.02 13.26 17.82
CA ILE A 844 -8.19 12.04 17.04
C ILE A 844 -8.14 12.38 15.54
N PRO A 845 -7.29 11.74 14.71
CA PRO A 845 -7.04 12.13 13.32
C PRO A 845 -8.27 12.33 12.42
N TYR A 846 -9.35 11.56 12.61
CA TYR A 846 -10.58 11.69 11.83
C TYR A 846 -11.61 12.67 12.45
N ARG A 847 -11.39 13.16 13.67
CA ARG A 847 -12.21 14.21 14.31
C ARG A 847 -11.60 15.59 14.12
N ASP A 848 -10.32 15.68 14.45
CA ASP A 848 -9.58 16.93 14.60
C ASP A 848 -8.37 17.01 13.65
N PRO A 849 -8.50 16.69 12.34
CA PRO A 849 -7.36 16.47 11.44
C PRO A 849 -6.37 17.64 11.40
N PHE A 850 -6.86 18.88 11.50
CA PHE A 850 -6.00 20.07 11.54
C PHE A 850 -5.22 20.18 12.87
N ALA A 851 -5.83 19.86 14.01
CA ALA A 851 -5.15 19.85 15.31
C ALA A 851 -4.18 18.66 15.43
N THR A 852 -4.55 17.49 14.93
CA THR A 852 -3.65 16.34 14.77
C THR A 852 -2.44 16.71 13.89
N ALA A 853 -2.65 17.40 12.77
CA ALA A 853 -1.55 17.83 11.88
C ALA A 853 -0.62 18.84 12.57
N ALA A 854 -1.16 19.86 13.23
CA ALA A 854 -0.37 20.81 14.00
C ALA A 854 0.44 20.12 15.11
N SER A 855 -0.20 19.24 15.90
CA SER A 855 0.48 18.55 17.00
C SER A 855 1.54 17.56 16.53
N ARG A 856 1.30 16.78 15.46
CA ARG A 856 2.33 15.94 14.84
C ARG A 856 3.50 16.76 14.31
N TYR A 857 3.25 17.94 13.73
CA TYR A 857 4.34 18.81 13.27
C TYR A 857 5.17 19.37 14.44
N SER A 858 4.55 19.80 15.54
CA SER A 858 5.30 20.24 16.73
C SER A 858 6.13 19.10 17.35
N VAL A 859 5.64 17.86 17.35
CA VAL A 859 6.42 16.67 17.79
C VAL A 859 7.61 16.39 16.84
N LEU A 860 7.46 16.64 15.54
CA LEU A 860 8.54 16.51 14.57
C LEU A 860 9.59 17.63 14.72
N LEU A 861 9.14 18.87 14.97
CA LEU A 861 10.01 20.01 15.24
C LEU A 861 10.83 19.82 16.54
N GLN A 862 10.22 19.27 17.59
CA GLN A 862 10.92 18.91 18.84
C GLN A 862 12.07 17.93 18.58
N GLN A 863 11.86 16.90 17.76
CA GLN A 863 12.90 15.94 17.39
C GLN A 863 14.04 16.59 16.61
N TRP A 864 13.73 17.44 15.61
CA TRP A 864 14.75 18.14 14.85
C TRP A 864 15.55 19.13 15.69
N ASN A 865 14.90 19.89 16.57
CA ASN A 865 15.58 20.82 17.48
C ASN A 865 16.50 20.06 18.44
N TRP A 866 16.02 18.96 19.04
CA TRP A 866 16.85 18.10 19.90
C TRP A 866 18.08 17.56 19.16
N LEU A 867 17.93 17.11 17.91
CA LEU A 867 19.06 16.66 17.09
C LEU A 867 20.01 17.79 16.70
N LEU A 868 19.53 19.01 16.45
CA LEU A 868 20.38 20.18 16.18
C LEU A 868 21.18 20.58 17.42
N GLU A 869 20.54 20.66 18.58
CA GLU A 869 21.15 20.98 19.87
C GLU A 869 22.26 19.99 20.26
N ASN A 870 22.08 18.71 19.93
CA ASN A 870 23.06 17.65 20.20
C ASN A 870 24.08 17.43 19.06
N GLY A 871 24.06 18.25 17.99
CA GLY A 871 25.01 18.14 16.88
C GLY A 871 24.80 16.93 15.96
N GLN A 872 23.61 16.33 15.98
CA GLN A 872 23.24 15.10 15.29
C GLN A 872 22.39 15.31 14.02
N LEU A 873 21.88 16.53 13.79
CA LEU A 873 21.31 16.93 12.50
C LEU A 873 22.29 17.84 11.75
N GLN A 874 22.86 17.34 10.65
CA GLN A 874 23.79 18.11 9.82
C GLN A 874 23.05 19.01 8.82
N VAL A 875 22.69 20.22 9.25
CA VAL A 875 22.27 21.31 8.36
C VAL A 875 23.50 22.19 8.07
N ARG A 876 23.71 22.60 6.81
CA ARG A 876 24.77 23.57 6.46
C ARG A 876 24.55 24.85 7.26
N GLU A 877 25.62 25.45 7.80
CA GLU A 877 25.53 26.66 8.62
C GLU A 877 24.75 27.79 7.94
N SER A 878 25.03 28.04 6.65
CA SER A 878 24.30 29.00 5.80
C SER A 878 22.83 28.67 5.51
N GLN A 879 22.33 27.56 6.04
CA GLN A 879 20.94 27.08 5.91
C GLN A 879 20.22 26.97 7.26
N ILE A 880 20.89 27.19 8.40
CA ILE A 880 20.28 27.08 9.74
C ILE A 880 19.17 28.13 9.93
N GLU A 881 19.41 29.39 9.58
CA GLU A 881 18.39 30.44 9.69
C GLU A 881 17.25 30.29 8.68
N PRO A 882 17.49 29.96 7.38
CA PRO A 882 16.44 29.54 6.46
C PRO A 882 15.61 28.33 6.95
N TRP A 883 16.24 27.36 7.63
CA TRP A 883 15.57 26.23 8.26
C TRP A 883 14.63 26.71 9.37
N ARG A 884 15.17 27.42 10.37
CA ARG A 884 14.42 27.93 11.54
C ARG A 884 13.24 28.82 11.14
N SER A 885 13.45 29.71 10.16
CA SER A 885 12.40 30.59 9.65
C SER A 885 11.26 29.80 8.99
N LYS A 886 11.59 28.80 8.14
CA LYS A 886 10.57 27.99 7.46
C LYS A 886 9.85 27.03 8.39
N THR A 887 10.52 26.45 9.40
CA THR A 887 9.84 25.58 10.38
C THR A 887 8.86 26.38 11.24
N ALA A 888 9.28 27.52 11.78
CA ALA A 888 8.42 28.38 12.60
C ALA A 888 7.18 28.89 11.82
N ALA A 889 7.37 29.31 10.56
CA ALA A 889 6.26 29.76 9.71
C ALA A 889 5.23 28.64 9.42
N LEU A 890 5.70 27.40 9.21
CA LEU A 890 4.83 26.25 9.00
C LEU A 890 4.10 25.85 10.29
N GLU A 891 4.79 25.84 11.43
CA GLU A 891 4.17 25.58 12.73
C GLU A 891 3.05 26.58 13.02
N GLN A 892 3.33 27.88 12.88
CA GLN A 892 2.34 28.94 13.10
C GLN A 892 1.12 28.79 12.16
N ALA A 893 1.33 28.46 10.89
CA ALA A 893 0.24 28.27 9.94
C ALA A 893 -0.64 27.05 10.27
N LEU A 894 -0.03 25.94 10.69
CA LEU A 894 -0.76 24.75 11.13
C LEU A 894 -1.53 25.01 12.44
N GLN A 895 -0.94 25.71 13.41
CA GLN A 895 -1.62 26.11 14.65
C GLN A 895 -2.77 27.08 14.39
N THR A 896 -2.60 28.03 13.46
CA THR A 896 -3.66 28.96 13.04
C THR A 896 -4.81 28.20 12.38
N LEU A 897 -4.52 27.26 11.46
CA LEU A 897 -5.55 26.42 10.84
C LEU A 897 -6.27 25.50 11.85
N ALA A 898 -5.56 24.99 12.86
CA ALA A 898 -6.15 24.15 13.90
C ALA A 898 -7.10 24.93 14.82
N THR A 899 -6.87 26.22 15.03
CA THR A 899 -7.66 27.09 15.92
C THR A 899 -8.76 27.87 15.18
N ASP A 900 -8.52 28.25 13.93
CA ASP A 900 -9.48 28.90 13.02
C ASP A 900 -9.54 28.15 11.66
N PRO A 901 -10.36 27.08 11.56
CA PRO A 901 -10.51 26.32 10.32
C PRO A 901 -11.18 27.15 9.20
N SER A 902 -10.39 27.60 8.23
CA SER A 902 -10.88 28.33 7.04
C SER A 902 -10.13 27.92 5.77
N SER A 903 -10.76 28.10 4.60
CA SER A 903 -10.12 27.81 3.30
C SER A 903 -8.85 28.65 3.06
N ALA A 904 -8.81 29.88 3.60
CA ALA A 904 -7.63 30.75 3.52
C ALA A 904 -6.46 30.21 4.37
N ASN A 905 -6.73 29.87 5.63
CA ASN A 905 -5.72 29.30 6.53
C ASN A 905 -5.23 27.93 6.01
N LEU A 906 -6.12 27.14 5.41
CA LEU A 906 -5.77 25.85 4.78
C LEU A 906 -4.85 26.05 3.58
N GLN A 907 -5.17 27.00 2.69
CA GLN A 907 -4.32 27.32 1.54
C GLN A 907 -2.93 27.79 1.99
N GLN A 908 -2.86 28.65 3.00
CA GLN A 908 -1.59 29.12 3.58
C GLN A 908 -0.76 27.96 4.15
N ALA A 909 -1.37 27.09 4.97
CA ALA A 909 -0.71 25.93 5.54
C ALA A 909 -0.19 24.96 4.47
N ARG A 910 -0.99 24.63 3.45
CA ARG A 910 -0.56 23.77 2.33
C ARG A 910 0.58 24.38 1.51
N THR A 911 0.52 25.68 1.20
CA THR A 911 1.60 26.36 0.47
C THR A 911 2.92 26.33 1.25
N LEU A 912 2.87 26.55 2.56
CA LEU A 912 4.06 26.46 3.43
C LEU A 912 4.56 25.02 3.58
N LEU A 913 3.67 24.04 3.76
CA LEU A 913 4.02 22.62 3.86
C LEU A 913 4.71 22.11 2.59
N ARG A 914 4.15 22.39 1.41
CA ARG A 914 4.73 22.00 0.12
C ARG A 914 6.07 22.69 -0.12
N SER A 915 6.18 23.99 0.18
CA SER A 915 7.46 24.72 0.11
C SER A 915 8.52 24.12 1.05
N PHE A 916 8.12 23.72 2.26
CA PHE A 916 9.00 23.07 3.23
C PHE A 916 9.42 21.68 2.74
N GLN A 917 8.50 20.82 2.30
CA GLN A 917 8.79 19.48 1.77
C GLN A 917 9.79 19.50 0.60
N THR A 918 9.66 20.44 -0.34
CA THR A 918 10.63 20.63 -1.43
C THR A 918 12.02 20.98 -0.89
N GLN A 919 12.10 21.97 -0.01
CA GLN A 919 13.37 22.46 0.55
C GLN A 919 14.03 21.44 1.50
N PHE A 920 13.23 20.67 2.23
CA PHE A 920 13.66 19.59 3.12
C PHE A 920 14.44 18.52 2.37
N LYS A 921 13.99 18.13 1.18
CA LYS A 921 14.73 17.20 0.29
C LYS A 921 16.11 17.75 -0.09
N THR A 922 16.24 19.07 -0.30
CA THR A 922 17.54 19.72 -0.58
C THR A 922 18.44 19.77 0.65
N TRP A 923 17.89 20.05 1.83
CA TRP A 923 18.67 20.10 3.08
C TRP A 923 19.17 18.72 3.52
N MET A 924 18.32 17.68 3.43
CA MET A 924 18.66 16.31 3.82
C MET A 924 19.47 15.53 2.79
N ASN A 925 19.91 16.18 1.70
CA ASN A 925 20.60 15.52 0.58
C ASN A 925 22.10 15.23 0.82
N LEU A 926 22.62 15.52 2.02
CA LEU A 926 24.06 15.50 2.32
C LEU A 926 24.54 14.27 3.15
N PRO A 927 23.76 13.67 4.07
CA PRO A 927 24.11 12.41 4.73
C PRO A 927 23.81 11.19 3.85
N VAL A 928 24.53 11.02 2.74
CA VAL A 928 24.28 9.92 1.78
C VAL A 928 24.89 8.60 2.29
N LEU A 929 24.02 7.77 2.91
CA LEU A 929 24.04 6.29 3.07
C LEU A 929 23.76 5.79 4.50
N SER A 930 24.15 6.51 5.56
CA SER A 930 24.06 5.99 6.95
C SER A 930 22.72 6.21 7.66
N GLU A 931 21.87 7.10 7.13
CA GLU A 931 20.67 7.66 7.80
C GLU A 931 19.38 7.58 6.95
N ALA A 932 19.39 6.83 5.85
CA ALA A 932 18.31 6.83 4.86
C ALA A 932 16.93 6.50 5.45
N TYR A 933 16.87 5.59 6.42
CA TYR A 933 15.61 5.25 7.11
C TYR A 933 15.00 6.47 7.81
N ARG A 934 15.80 7.18 8.63
CA ARG A 934 15.38 8.35 9.40
C ARG A 934 14.88 9.49 8.51
N ILE A 935 15.58 9.76 7.40
CA ILE A 935 15.16 10.78 6.43
C ILE A 935 13.84 10.40 5.76
N ASN A 936 13.64 9.12 5.41
CA ASN A 936 12.38 8.62 4.86
C ASN A 936 11.23 8.73 5.88
N THR A 937 11.46 8.36 7.15
CA THR A 937 10.47 8.53 8.23
C THR A 937 9.99 9.97 8.34
N TRP A 938 10.88 10.96 8.30
CA TRP A 938 10.49 12.38 8.33
C TRP A 938 9.72 12.81 7.08
N GLN A 939 10.03 12.26 5.90
CA GLN A 939 9.24 12.52 4.68
C GLN A 939 7.83 11.93 4.80
N ASN A 940 7.69 10.70 5.29
CA ASN A 940 6.41 10.02 5.54
C ASN A 940 5.56 10.79 6.59
N GLN A 941 6.20 11.31 7.63
CA GLN A 941 5.52 12.12 8.65
C GLN A 941 5.02 13.45 8.07
N LEU A 942 5.80 14.12 7.21
CA LEU A 942 5.36 15.32 6.47
C LEU A 942 4.27 15.03 5.44
N GLU A 943 4.27 13.85 4.81
CA GLU A 943 3.23 13.40 3.89
C GLU A 943 1.91 13.14 4.63
N THR A 944 1.99 12.57 5.85
CA THR A 944 0.81 12.42 6.73
C THR A 944 0.11 13.76 6.96
N LEU A 945 0.86 14.85 7.10
CA LEU A 945 0.27 16.18 7.28
C LEU A 945 -0.57 16.58 6.07
N GLU A 946 -0.09 16.38 4.84
CA GLU A 946 -0.86 16.67 3.63
C GLU A 946 -2.14 15.80 3.56
N THR A 947 -2.05 14.52 3.94
CA THR A 947 -3.22 13.63 4.05
C THR A 947 -4.25 14.15 5.06
N LEU A 948 -3.81 14.59 6.24
CA LEU A 948 -4.69 15.19 7.25
C LEU A 948 -5.29 16.52 6.78
N LEU A 949 -4.51 17.37 6.11
CA LEU A 949 -5.01 18.61 5.50
C LEU A 949 -6.02 18.32 4.37
N GLY A 950 -5.84 17.22 3.62
CA GLY A 950 -6.79 16.72 2.62
C GLY A 950 -8.10 16.27 3.24
N TYR A 951 -8.04 15.39 4.25
CA TYR A 951 -9.20 14.88 4.96
C TYR A 951 -9.97 16.01 5.66
N GLY A 952 -9.27 16.91 6.35
CA GLY A 952 -9.87 18.05 7.05
C GLY A 952 -10.59 19.03 6.12
N GLU A 953 -10.07 19.28 4.92
CA GLU A 953 -10.82 20.06 3.90
C GLU A 953 -12.17 19.41 3.58
N ARG A 954 -12.18 18.08 3.38
CA ARG A 954 -13.40 17.33 3.08
C ARG A 954 -14.41 17.39 4.22
N VAL A 955 -13.99 17.12 5.47
CA VAL A 955 -14.94 16.87 6.58
C VAL A 955 -15.15 18.04 7.54
N VAL A 956 -14.20 18.98 7.64
CA VAL A 956 -14.31 20.15 8.52
C VAL A 956 -14.85 21.36 7.75
N LEU A 957 -14.37 21.60 6.53
CA LEU A 957 -14.74 22.77 5.72
C LEU A 957 -15.90 22.50 4.76
N ASN A 958 -15.89 21.35 4.08
CA ASN A 958 -16.80 21.10 2.95
C ASN A 958 -18.00 20.19 3.27
N ARG A 959 -17.98 19.38 4.34
CA ARG A 959 -19.13 18.55 4.73
C ARG A 959 -20.19 19.43 5.43
N PRO A 960 -21.45 19.44 4.96
CA PRO A 960 -22.49 20.27 5.58
C PRO A 960 -22.78 19.81 7.00
N ARG A 961 -22.48 20.66 7.99
CA ARG A 961 -22.85 20.45 9.39
C ARG A 961 -24.32 20.85 9.59
N LEU A 962 -25.14 19.94 10.11
CA LEU A 962 -26.44 20.31 10.67
C LEU A 962 -26.19 21.28 11.84
N THR A 963 -26.91 22.40 11.87
CA THR A 963 -26.84 23.30 13.03
C THR A 963 -27.37 22.58 14.27
N ARG A 964 -26.88 22.95 15.46
CA ARG A 964 -27.32 22.34 16.73
C ARG A 964 -28.84 22.41 16.94
N GLN A 965 -29.51 23.41 16.36
CA GLN A 965 -30.98 23.52 16.35
C GLN A 965 -31.66 22.54 15.38
N GLN A 966 -31.08 22.26 14.21
CA GLN A 966 -31.59 21.24 13.28
C GLN A 966 -31.40 19.83 13.83
N ALA A 967 -30.25 19.53 14.43
CA ALA A 967 -29.99 18.23 15.08
C ALA A 967 -30.95 17.97 16.27
N VAL A 968 -31.25 19.00 17.07
CA VAL A 968 -32.26 18.90 18.15
C VAL A 968 -33.68 18.78 17.58
N ARG A 969 -34.04 19.49 16.50
CA ARG A 969 -35.33 19.32 15.84
C ARG A 969 -35.52 17.90 15.31
N GLN A 970 -34.56 17.34 14.58
CA GLN A 970 -34.65 15.95 14.11
C GLN A 970 -34.82 14.96 15.27
N ARG A 971 -34.07 15.09 16.38
CA ARG A 971 -34.28 14.26 17.58
C ARG A 971 -35.70 14.40 18.17
N THR A 972 -36.30 15.58 18.10
CA THR A 972 -37.63 15.87 18.68
C THR A 972 -38.77 15.47 17.73
N GLU A 973 -38.57 15.56 16.43
CA GLU A 973 -39.54 15.19 15.39
C GLU A 973 -39.57 13.64 15.21
N GLN A 974 -38.41 12.97 15.21
CA GLN A 974 -38.33 11.50 15.17
C GLN A 974 -38.86 10.80 16.44
N THR A 975 -38.93 11.49 17.58
CA THR A 975 -39.57 10.96 18.80
C THR A 975 -41.08 11.24 18.86
N ALA A 976 -41.62 12.07 17.95
CA ALA A 976 -43.04 12.39 17.87
C ALA A 976 -43.81 11.53 16.84
N GLU A 977 -43.13 10.91 15.87
CA GLU A 977 -43.73 10.10 14.80
C GLU A 977 -43.52 8.57 14.96
N MET A 978 -43.66 8.04 16.18
CA MET A 978 -43.85 6.59 16.42
C MET A 978 -45.11 6.32 17.25
N PRO A 979 -46.09 5.56 16.69
CA PRO A 979 -47.15 4.90 17.46
C PRO A 979 -46.64 3.77 18.37
#